data_AF-A0A431KEF8-F1
#
_entry.id   AF-A0A431KEF8-F1
#
_cell.length_a   1.000
_cell.length_b   1.000
_cell.length_c   1.000
_cell.angle_alpha   90.00
_cell.angle_beta   90.00
_cell.angle_gamma   90.00
#
_symmetry.space_group_name_H-M   'P 1'
#
loop_
_entity.id
_entity.type
_entity.pdbx_description
1 polymer ?
#
loop_
_entity_poly.entity_id
_entity_poly.type
_entity_poly.pdbx_seq_one_letter_code
_entity_poly.pdbx_strand_id
1 'polypeptide(L)'
;MQTSFASRRRRGHVARVRPLVLALLAAGCVSVSAGPLNVRSIADTTLPDFSVDKGAKLIGNFKIADPVITATSAKQSIEQLSDKGLIEVRSSSAIVDGQIQTQTQSLSVGRTAWVDVTAPTANSVTVFRSMGMDTSYLNGKITANDRLFIINPNGISVGSGASISASSLVMSALDLDPAYTDNDYAKLFSDTHVVFASGASSNVYGGGYGSPVVEIAKGATLTATDGGGVMLIGDQGVRNQGAISVGLGGDISLVAAGNVEVEIGDSGFIKLVAATAPTLPGGYADTTGRSIINTGTLDAPNGTITLQTVGYGFGDNVFGTDPTGLSGLVSEGIPTGVFNAGAITANGVDGGQGKVTLKAEGQNAMVLNSGTVDVSAKDARSAAGSILLSAQTVVVGNQNDATASLLAEGPAGGGSITINNATVTGGESFSQIQVLPSATLSVDATDTGNGGSIKLSTFDGLDIKTIENGGNRGELRVYGTLQARGGLNGGSGGSVETSGSYVNVHDVNLGRASILVGARATGAAGGVWTLYSPTLTIGSAVPSQADGTHQSDTYVTADDINAVLNSGGSVGISTNYQNLSQVSSGPLTIESGTQILQSAGPGGNSLYLASGSDLIMNSGASIQSTSGTLGISLVADAYGVGQGSLIVGGSGQIVTPLSINRQALSLAAPEGGVAIATNGANLNLTGAVVVPAGGAQSVNDNPGVLINGAAISTVGSTRRGDVFVKGAGGVAGDSVNADATVPVPGQIGVIIGGGTTIQAGNVNILGNSTSVAGVSLNNTTISTDKGVIDIRGVSQGGTVLPGKEQPIGVDIGSSVVLNAGQGYVRILGRGVRDAAANPAVLPDAYGVRINDLTITTSGANPGQQITIVGQSGGSAGAGIQVDKDNPGIRVFDVGSKGSDLLASTADLVIGASADANAPQALNLGTPTFFTNGRINFRPAGVGADGTLTESPGTAIRVGNTAGAIATNFIVQPGWFNAAVNPGISSGSLTVIGSDIQTGQISVEAGALNGAGTVTLQNQGTGSGGIDLGAQTQANPALNLGLATAGNITQSGPLNVASLKVIAAPDATVTLNDPGNKIASAIYDNSVLAPKINAQALPQSTTQAEAIGYSVNADTPENSTFRPLSINFTFSANEGRIYVPPEDRPKLPFESVDALNELRTDVYLHGQFSRPQLCTPTNTAGTPTSDVAEVDPLSLEWTKVRRGAQLTNCSGVQAEGSCSAF
;
A
#
# COMPACT_ATOMS: atom_id res chain seq x y z
N MET A 1 -40.62 12.55 47.61
CA MET A 1 -39.98 11.93 48.79
C MET A 1 -38.54 11.59 48.41
N GLN A 2 -37.57 12.19 49.12
CA GLN A 2 -36.14 11.96 48.96
C GLN A 2 -35.76 10.55 49.43
N THR A 3 -34.80 9.89 48.76
CA THR A 3 -33.63 9.27 49.40
C THR A 3 -32.53 8.92 48.38
N SER A 4 -31.32 9.25 48.80
CA SER A 4 -29.96 8.98 48.32
C SER A 4 -29.61 7.52 48.03
N PHE A 5 -28.72 7.25 47.06
CA PHE A 5 -27.67 6.23 47.20
C PHE A 5 -26.46 6.49 46.29
N ALA A 6 -25.27 6.47 46.89
CA ALA A 6 -23.98 6.32 46.25
C ALA A 6 -23.41 4.93 46.63
N SER A 7 -22.73 4.24 45.70
CA SER A 7 -21.44 3.53 45.87
C SER A 7 -21.23 2.38 44.86
N ARG A 8 -19.96 1.93 44.80
CA ARG A 8 -19.22 1.31 43.69
C ARG A 8 -19.39 -0.20 43.47
N ARG A 9 -19.15 -0.61 42.20
CA ARG A 9 -18.46 -1.81 41.64
C ARG A 9 -18.66 -3.20 42.30
N ARG A 10 -19.12 -4.18 41.48
CA ARG A 10 -18.36 -5.40 41.10
C ARG A 10 -19.07 -6.19 39.97
N ARG A 11 -18.26 -6.76 39.06
CA ARG A 11 -18.62 -7.67 37.96
C ARG A 11 -19.16 -9.02 38.47
N GLY A 12 -20.02 -9.68 37.67
CA GLY A 12 -20.13 -11.14 37.67
C GLY A 12 -21.50 -11.74 37.29
N HIS A 13 -21.56 -12.30 36.07
CA HIS A 13 -22.38 -13.43 35.61
C HIS A 13 -23.85 -13.27 35.16
N VAL A 14 -24.04 -13.87 33.98
CA VAL A 14 -25.24 -14.12 33.18
C VAL A 14 -26.11 -15.22 33.82
N ALA A 15 -27.45 -15.05 33.85
CA ALA A 15 -28.43 -16.07 33.47
C ALA A 15 -29.89 -15.65 33.72
N ARG A 16 -30.68 -15.68 32.63
CA ARG A 16 -32.10 -16.09 32.52
C ARG A 16 -33.10 -15.58 33.58
N VAL A 17 -33.95 -14.61 33.20
CA VAL A 17 -35.41 -14.69 33.41
C VAL A 17 -36.17 -13.92 32.32
N ARG A 18 -36.63 -14.63 31.28
CA ARG A 18 -37.89 -14.37 30.57
C ARG A 18 -38.61 -15.72 30.60
N PRO A 19 -39.72 -15.89 31.33
CA PRO A 19 -41.02 -15.53 30.76
C PRO A 19 -42.07 -15.16 31.84
N LEU A 20 -42.35 -13.87 32.04
CA LEU A 20 -43.60 -13.43 32.69
C LEU A 20 -44.25 -12.22 32.00
N VAL A 21 -43.54 -11.58 31.06
CA VAL A 21 -44.04 -10.40 30.33
C VAL A 21 -44.84 -10.78 29.07
N LEU A 22 -44.72 -12.03 28.60
CA LEU A 22 -45.47 -12.51 27.43
C LEU A 22 -46.94 -12.87 27.72
N ALA A 23 -47.36 -12.90 29.00
CA ALA A 23 -48.74 -13.22 29.40
C ALA A 23 -49.65 -11.99 29.62
N LEU A 24 -49.10 -10.77 29.60
CA LEU A 24 -49.88 -9.52 29.77
C LEU A 24 -50.15 -8.79 28.44
N LEU A 25 -49.59 -9.25 27.33
CA LEU A 25 -49.84 -8.69 25.99
C LEU A 25 -51.09 -9.26 25.29
N ALA A 26 -51.80 -10.21 25.91
CA ALA A 26 -53.00 -10.83 25.36
C ALA A 26 -54.33 -10.25 25.87
N ALA A 27 -54.31 -9.23 26.73
CA ALA A 27 -55.52 -8.52 27.17
C ALA A 27 -55.45 -7.07 26.68
N GLY A 28 -55.95 -6.82 25.46
CA GLY A 28 -56.09 -5.49 24.91
C GLY A 28 -57.00 -4.62 25.78
N CYS A 29 -56.41 -3.74 26.57
CA CYS A 29 -57.02 -2.56 27.19
C CYS A 29 -55.95 -1.77 27.95
N VAL A 30 -55.16 -0.94 27.26
CA VAL A 30 -54.80 0.44 27.69
C VAL A 30 -54.34 1.19 26.43
N SER A 31 -55.26 1.80 25.70
CA SER A 31 -54.91 2.92 24.83
C SER A 31 -54.71 4.13 25.73
N VAL A 32 -53.45 4.51 26.00
CA VAL A 32 -53.17 5.86 26.48
C VAL A 32 -53.29 6.77 25.26
N SER A 33 -54.50 7.27 25.01
CA SER A 33 -54.67 8.42 24.14
C SER A 33 -53.92 9.58 24.80
N ALA A 34 -52.83 10.04 24.19
CA ALA A 34 -52.37 11.39 24.44
C ALA A 34 -53.56 12.31 24.14
N GLY A 35 -54.08 12.98 25.17
CA GLY A 35 -55.04 14.07 24.96
C GLY A 35 -54.40 15.07 23.98
N PRO A 36 -55.19 15.69 23.09
CA PRO A 36 -54.64 16.64 22.12
C PRO A 36 -53.85 17.71 22.89
N LEU A 37 -52.58 17.88 22.53
CA LEU A 37 -51.85 19.10 22.88
C LEU A 37 -52.72 20.27 22.43
N ASN A 38 -53.10 21.13 23.38
CA ASN A 38 -53.78 22.38 23.04
C ASN A 38 -52.82 23.22 22.19
N VAL A 39 -52.91 23.09 20.87
CA VAL A 39 -52.25 24.01 19.92
C VAL A 39 -52.82 25.37 20.23
N ARG A 40 -51.99 26.30 20.72
CA ARG A 40 -52.38 27.70 20.84
C ARG A 40 -52.58 28.21 19.42
N SER A 41 -53.82 28.23 18.94
CA SER A 41 -54.15 28.75 17.61
C SER A 41 -54.07 30.27 17.64
N ILE A 42 -53.10 30.86 16.93
CA ILE A 42 -53.13 32.29 16.62
C ILE A 42 -54.19 32.55 15.55
N ALA A 43 -54.77 33.76 15.51
CA ALA A 43 -55.75 34.12 14.50
C ALA A 43 -55.09 34.19 13.10
N ASP A 44 -55.86 33.91 12.05
CA ASP A 44 -55.35 33.92 10.67
C ASP A 44 -54.78 35.29 10.24
N THR A 45 -55.23 36.39 10.86
CA THR A 45 -54.81 37.76 10.59
C THR A 45 -53.84 38.33 11.63
N THR A 46 -53.28 37.51 12.53
CA THR A 46 -52.33 37.97 13.56
C THR A 46 -51.08 38.57 12.92
N LEU A 47 -50.70 39.78 13.34
CA LEU A 47 -49.42 40.42 13.02
C LEU A 47 -48.62 40.64 14.32
N PRO A 48 -47.27 40.67 14.25
CA PRO A 48 -46.46 41.07 15.38
C PRO A 48 -46.72 42.54 15.74
N ASP A 49 -46.74 42.86 17.04
CA ASP A 49 -46.89 44.24 17.51
C ASP A 49 -45.52 44.92 17.58
N PHE A 50 -45.20 45.72 16.56
CA PHE A 50 -43.94 46.46 16.49
C PHE A 50 -44.02 47.87 17.10
N SER A 51 -45.10 48.20 17.81
CA SER A 51 -45.35 49.54 18.35
C SER A 51 -44.44 49.87 19.55
N VAL A 52 -43.68 50.97 19.46
CA VAL A 52 -42.85 51.49 20.57
C VAL A 52 -43.69 51.79 21.81
N ASP A 53 -44.89 52.37 21.61
CA ASP A 53 -45.83 52.72 22.69
C ASP A 53 -46.36 51.52 23.47
N LYS A 54 -46.13 50.30 22.96
CA LYS A 54 -46.55 49.04 23.58
C LYS A 54 -45.39 48.16 24.03
N GLY A 55 -44.18 48.72 24.08
CA GLY A 55 -43.01 48.09 24.71
C GLY A 55 -41.96 47.53 23.76
N ALA A 56 -42.11 47.68 22.43
CA ALA A 56 -41.08 47.28 21.48
C ALA A 56 -39.84 48.20 21.58
N LYS A 57 -38.63 47.63 21.57
CA LYS A 57 -37.37 48.37 21.52
C LYS A 57 -36.82 48.34 20.09
N LEU A 58 -36.59 49.51 19.50
CA LEU A 58 -36.06 49.66 18.15
C LEU A 58 -34.65 50.25 18.22
N ILE A 59 -33.69 49.61 17.57
CA ILE A 59 -32.31 50.11 17.40
C ILE A 59 -32.00 50.19 15.91
N GLY A 60 -31.55 51.35 15.45
CA GLY A 60 -31.46 51.68 14.02
C GLY A 60 -32.63 52.53 13.54
N ASN A 61 -32.58 52.97 12.28
CA ASN A 61 -33.60 53.84 11.70
C ASN A 61 -34.65 53.00 10.98
N PHE A 62 -35.86 52.92 11.53
CA PHE A 62 -37.00 52.22 10.94
C PHE A 62 -38.16 53.17 10.67
N LYS A 63 -38.86 52.93 9.57
CA LYS A 63 -40.18 53.48 9.27
C LYS A 63 -41.17 52.33 9.15
N ILE A 64 -41.99 52.18 10.18
CA ILE A 64 -43.01 51.12 10.28
C ILE A 64 -44.34 51.74 9.86
N ALA A 65 -44.95 51.23 8.79
CA ALA A 65 -46.26 51.70 8.34
C ALA A 65 -47.37 51.20 9.28
N ASP A 66 -48.51 51.91 9.32
CA ASP A 66 -49.69 51.37 10.01
C ASP A 66 -50.11 50.03 9.36
N PRO A 67 -50.47 49.01 10.15
CA PRO A 67 -50.86 47.71 9.62
C PRO A 67 -52.15 47.85 8.80
N VAL A 68 -52.18 47.24 7.60
CA VAL A 68 -53.39 47.17 6.77
C VAL A 68 -54.11 45.87 7.10
N ILE A 69 -55.17 45.96 7.91
CA ILE A 69 -55.95 44.81 8.36
C ILE A 69 -57.31 44.81 7.65
N THR A 70 -57.63 43.69 7.01
CA THR A 70 -58.95 43.42 6.41
C THR A 70 -59.62 42.23 7.12
N ALA A 71 -60.87 41.92 6.76
CA ALA A 71 -61.57 40.75 7.30
C ALA A 71 -60.91 39.41 6.95
N THR A 72 -60.02 39.37 5.94
CA THR A 72 -59.45 38.13 5.38
C THR A 72 -57.92 38.12 5.28
N SER A 73 -57.24 39.23 5.62
CA SER A 73 -55.78 39.33 5.54
C SER A 73 -55.25 40.49 6.39
N ALA A 74 -53.97 40.44 6.74
CA ALA A 74 -53.30 41.53 7.42
C ALA A 74 -51.88 41.76 6.85
N LYS A 75 -51.52 43.02 6.59
CA LYS A 75 -50.20 43.40 6.07
C LYS A 75 -49.48 44.33 7.03
N GLN A 76 -48.21 44.02 7.31
CA GLN A 76 -47.26 44.95 7.92
C GLN A 76 -46.12 45.26 6.95
N SER A 77 -45.79 46.53 6.79
CA SER A 77 -44.62 46.97 6.01
C SER A 77 -43.62 47.70 6.88
N ILE A 78 -42.34 47.35 6.75
CA ILE A 78 -41.22 47.90 7.49
C ILE A 78 -40.15 48.36 6.50
N GLU A 79 -39.84 49.65 6.53
CA GLU A 79 -38.75 50.25 5.76
C GLU A 79 -37.58 50.53 6.71
N GLN A 80 -36.51 49.76 6.60
CA GLN A 80 -35.25 50.01 7.32
C GLN A 80 -34.41 51.00 6.52
N LEU A 81 -33.99 52.09 7.16
CA LEU A 81 -33.23 53.18 6.53
C LEU A 81 -31.72 53.11 6.84
N SER A 82 -31.31 52.30 7.82
CA SER A 82 -29.91 52.04 8.16
C SER A 82 -29.45 50.66 7.66
N ASP A 83 -28.14 50.45 7.52
CA ASP A 83 -27.61 49.14 7.10
C ASP A 83 -27.79 48.05 8.16
N LYS A 84 -28.00 48.43 9.41
CA LYS A 84 -28.23 47.50 10.51
C LYS A 84 -29.42 47.98 11.34
N GLY A 85 -30.26 47.06 11.77
CA GLY A 85 -31.44 47.35 12.57
C GLY A 85 -31.88 46.15 13.42
N LEU A 86 -32.41 46.43 14.60
CA LEU A 86 -32.98 45.45 15.51
C LEU A 86 -34.34 45.94 16.03
N ILE A 87 -35.35 45.07 15.94
CA ILE A 87 -36.66 45.24 16.57
C ILE A 87 -36.82 44.13 17.61
N GLU A 88 -36.87 44.52 18.88
CA GLU A 88 -37.09 43.62 19.99
C GLU A 88 -38.51 43.76 20.55
N VAL A 89 -39.28 42.68 20.47
CA VAL A 89 -40.65 42.59 20.97
C VAL A 89 -40.62 42.09 22.42
N ARG A 90 -41.20 42.86 23.34
CA ARG A 90 -41.21 42.57 24.78
C ARG A 90 -42.65 42.40 25.28
N SER A 91 -42.86 41.50 26.23
CA SER A 91 -44.14 41.43 26.95
C SER A 91 -44.38 42.75 27.68
N SER A 92 -45.56 43.33 27.54
CA SER A 92 -45.99 44.48 28.31
C SER A 92 -46.97 44.04 29.40
N SER A 93 -46.97 44.76 30.52
CA SER A 93 -47.94 44.55 31.59
C SER A 93 -48.73 45.83 31.80
N ALA A 94 -50.05 45.76 31.68
CA ALA A 94 -50.94 46.87 31.98
C ALA A 94 -51.81 46.50 33.18
N ILE A 95 -52.07 47.46 34.07
CA ILE A 95 -53.09 47.30 35.11
C ILE A 95 -54.41 47.81 34.53
N VAL A 96 -55.33 46.89 34.25
CA VAL A 96 -56.70 47.21 33.81
C VAL A 96 -57.64 46.73 34.91
N ASP A 97 -58.48 47.62 35.43
CA ASP A 97 -59.41 47.34 36.55
C ASP A 97 -58.75 46.71 37.80
N GLY A 98 -57.52 47.13 38.12
CA GLY A 98 -56.79 46.64 39.30
C GLY A 98 -56.20 45.23 39.16
N GLN A 99 -56.29 44.61 37.97
CA GLN A 99 -55.66 43.33 37.65
C GLN A 99 -54.45 43.57 36.74
N ILE A 100 -53.34 42.87 37.01
CA ILE A 100 -52.19 42.84 36.10
C ILE A 100 -52.59 41.98 34.89
N GLN A 101 -52.78 42.63 33.74
CA GLN A 101 -52.85 41.93 32.47
C GLN A 101 -51.46 41.89 31.84
N THR A 102 -50.86 40.71 31.79
CA THR A 102 -49.66 40.43 31.02
C THR A 102 -50.05 40.16 29.57
N GLN A 103 -49.66 41.05 28.67
CA GLN A 103 -49.79 40.81 27.24
C GLN A 103 -48.52 40.10 26.77
N THR A 104 -48.61 38.79 26.57
CA THR A 104 -47.50 38.01 26.03
C THR A 104 -47.38 38.31 24.53
N GLN A 105 -46.40 39.13 24.17
CA GLN A 105 -46.12 39.46 22.78
C GLN A 105 -45.06 38.49 22.25
N SER A 106 -45.34 37.84 21.12
CA SER A 106 -44.35 37.07 20.36
C SER A 106 -44.33 37.54 18.91
N LEU A 107 -43.24 37.22 18.22
CA LEU A 107 -43.11 37.47 16.78
C LEU A 107 -43.93 36.42 16.00
N SER A 108 -45.26 36.49 16.07
CA SER A 108 -46.17 35.55 15.41
C SER A 108 -46.85 36.18 14.20
N VAL A 109 -47.00 35.42 13.11
CA VAL A 109 -47.64 35.83 11.85
C VAL A 109 -48.73 34.81 11.50
N GLY A 110 -49.98 35.24 11.46
CA GLY A 110 -51.14 34.41 11.11
C GLY A 110 -51.12 33.93 9.66
N ARG A 111 -51.89 32.89 9.35
CA ARG A 111 -51.89 32.21 8.03
C ARG A 111 -52.17 33.10 6.82
N THR A 112 -53.01 34.13 7.01
CA THR A 112 -53.37 35.12 5.98
C THR A 112 -52.70 36.48 6.21
N ALA A 113 -51.77 36.54 7.16
CA ALA A 113 -50.99 37.72 7.46
C ALA A 113 -49.66 37.69 6.71
N TRP A 114 -49.13 38.86 6.38
CA TRP A 114 -47.81 38.99 5.79
C TRP A 114 -47.02 40.20 6.29
N VAL A 115 -45.70 40.03 6.41
CA VAL A 115 -44.74 41.08 6.81
C VAL A 115 -43.75 41.30 5.69
N ASP A 116 -43.62 42.54 5.22
CA ASP A 116 -42.64 42.92 4.19
C ASP A 116 -41.61 43.88 4.79
N VAL A 117 -40.33 43.53 4.67
CA VAL A 117 -39.17 44.31 5.09
C VAL A 117 -38.42 44.80 3.86
N THR A 118 -38.10 46.08 3.82
CA THR A 118 -37.25 46.69 2.78
C THR A 118 -36.12 47.45 3.45
N ALA A 119 -34.88 46.99 3.26
CA ALA A 119 -33.65 47.60 3.75
C ALA A 119 -32.80 48.18 2.59
N PRO A 120 -31.77 48.99 2.89
CA PRO A 120 -30.99 49.71 1.87
C PRO A 120 -30.30 48.80 0.85
N THR A 121 -29.75 47.66 1.29
CA THR A 121 -29.03 46.71 0.43
C THR A 121 -29.29 45.26 0.86
N ALA A 122 -28.93 44.31 0.01
CA ALA A 122 -28.95 42.88 0.36
C ALA A 122 -27.99 42.50 1.50
N ASN A 123 -26.98 43.35 1.75
CA ASN A 123 -26.03 43.19 2.85
C ASN A 123 -26.51 43.84 4.15
N SER A 124 -27.65 44.54 4.15
CA SER A 124 -28.20 45.08 5.38
C SER A 124 -28.61 43.93 6.33
N VAL A 125 -28.68 44.20 7.64
CA VAL A 125 -29.08 43.23 8.66
C VAL A 125 -30.31 43.75 9.39
N THR A 126 -31.39 42.97 9.37
CA THR A 126 -32.59 43.18 10.18
C THR A 126 -32.70 42.06 11.20
N VAL A 127 -32.76 42.40 12.49
CA VAL A 127 -32.95 41.42 13.57
C VAL A 127 -34.30 41.60 14.25
N PHE A 128 -35.13 40.57 14.20
CA PHE A 128 -36.34 40.42 15.00
C PHE A 128 -36.07 39.52 16.20
N ARG A 129 -36.10 40.09 17.41
CA ARG A 129 -35.88 39.35 18.65
C ARG A 129 -37.14 39.37 19.52
N SER A 130 -37.58 38.21 20.00
CA SER A 130 -38.74 38.07 20.87
C SER A 130 -38.28 37.72 22.29
N MET A 131 -38.58 38.60 23.25
CA MET A 131 -38.32 38.40 24.68
C MET A 131 -39.58 38.01 25.47
N GLY A 132 -40.67 37.68 24.75
CA GLY A 132 -41.90 37.16 25.35
C GLY A 132 -41.72 35.77 25.96
N MET A 133 -42.80 35.18 26.51
CA MET A 133 -42.80 33.80 27.02
C MET A 133 -43.39 32.78 26.03
N ASP A 134 -43.88 33.25 24.88
CA ASP A 134 -44.57 32.43 23.89
C ASP A 134 -43.65 32.09 22.70
N THR A 135 -43.77 30.87 22.18
CA THR A 135 -43.22 30.45 20.88
C THR A 135 -43.70 31.38 19.76
N SER A 136 -42.84 31.61 18.77
CA SER A 136 -43.21 32.34 17.55
C SER A 136 -43.90 31.40 16.56
N TYR A 137 -45.18 31.64 16.25
CA TYR A 137 -45.90 30.90 15.21
C TYR A 137 -45.92 31.69 13.91
N LEU A 138 -45.17 31.24 12.91
CA LEU A 138 -45.01 31.86 11.61
C LEU A 138 -45.81 31.07 10.56
N ASN A 139 -47.11 31.31 10.49
CA ASN A 139 -48.04 30.57 9.63
C ASN A 139 -48.31 31.28 8.28
N GLY A 140 -47.98 32.57 8.17
CA GLY A 140 -48.20 33.41 7.00
C GLY A 140 -46.96 33.66 6.15
N LYS A 141 -46.83 34.87 5.61
CA LYS A 141 -45.72 35.25 4.71
C LYS A 141 -44.78 36.27 5.34
N ILE A 142 -43.46 36.10 5.20
CA ILE A 142 -42.47 37.12 5.55
C ILE A 142 -41.54 37.32 4.34
N THR A 143 -41.37 38.55 3.88
CA THR A 143 -40.40 38.88 2.84
C THR A 143 -39.43 39.94 3.32
N ALA A 144 -38.16 39.76 2.99
CA ALA A 144 -37.09 40.70 3.25
C ALA A 144 -36.15 40.73 2.04
N ASN A 145 -35.56 41.88 1.74
CA ASN A 145 -34.54 42.01 0.69
C ASN A 145 -33.11 41.99 1.27
N ASP A 146 -32.95 41.74 2.57
CA ASP A 146 -31.69 41.81 3.31
C ASP A 146 -31.47 40.55 4.16
N ARG A 147 -30.51 40.59 5.10
CA ARG A 147 -30.21 39.49 6.01
C ARG A 147 -31.15 39.56 7.21
N LEU A 148 -32.09 38.63 7.29
CA LEU A 148 -33.13 38.58 8.31
C LEU A 148 -32.79 37.58 9.41
N PHE A 149 -32.74 38.06 10.66
CA PHE A 149 -32.55 37.26 11.85
C PHE A 149 -33.87 37.22 12.63
N ILE A 150 -34.35 36.02 12.96
CA ILE A 150 -35.54 35.80 13.80
C ILE A 150 -35.10 35.01 15.02
N ILE A 151 -35.17 35.62 16.19
CA ILE A 151 -34.64 35.08 17.45
C ILE A 151 -35.78 34.97 18.45
N ASN A 152 -36.08 33.75 18.93
CA ASN A 152 -37.02 33.53 20.03
C ASN A 152 -36.57 32.33 20.88
N PRO A 153 -36.00 32.57 22.08
CA PRO A 153 -35.55 31.51 22.98
C PRO A 153 -36.63 30.51 23.44
N ASN A 154 -37.92 30.83 23.25
CA ASN A 154 -39.05 29.92 23.56
C ASN A 154 -39.43 29.00 22.37
N GLY A 155 -38.69 29.08 21.26
CA GLY A 155 -38.91 28.29 20.06
C GLY A 155 -39.59 29.04 18.92
N ILE A 156 -39.45 28.47 17.71
CA ILE A 156 -39.98 28.99 16.46
C ILE A 156 -40.69 27.84 15.72
N SER A 157 -41.95 28.05 15.33
CA SER A 157 -42.74 27.09 14.55
C SER A 157 -43.24 27.75 13.27
N VAL A 158 -42.85 27.21 12.11
CA VAL A 158 -43.28 27.66 10.79
C VAL A 158 -44.39 26.74 10.28
N GLY A 159 -45.60 27.28 10.14
CA GLY A 159 -46.81 26.51 9.84
C GLY A 159 -46.90 26.02 8.39
N SER A 160 -47.79 25.05 8.16
CA SER A 160 -48.04 24.52 6.81
C SER A 160 -48.55 25.63 5.87
N GLY A 161 -47.91 25.79 4.71
CA GLY A 161 -48.22 26.84 3.73
C GLY A 161 -47.57 28.19 4.00
N ALA A 162 -46.83 28.35 5.10
CA ALA A 162 -46.07 29.56 5.37
C ALA A 162 -44.92 29.74 4.36
N SER A 163 -44.59 30.99 4.04
CA SER A 163 -43.54 31.33 3.07
C SER A 163 -42.66 32.45 3.58
N ILE A 164 -41.37 32.18 3.78
CA ILE A 164 -40.41 33.14 4.31
C ILE A 164 -39.25 33.27 3.32
N SER A 165 -38.99 34.49 2.85
CA SER A 165 -37.94 34.77 1.87
C SER A 165 -37.08 35.96 2.30
N ALA A 166 -35.76 35.82 2.21
CA ALA A 166 -34.79 36.85 2.55
C ALA A 166 -33.55 36.80 1.64
N SER A 167 -32.63 37.75 1.72
CA SER A 167 -31.30 37.60 1.08
C SER A 167 -30.43 36.62 1.86
N SER A 168 -30.59 36.54 3.19
CA SER A 168 -30.17 35.42 4.02
C SER A 168 -31.06 35.35 5.26
N LEU A 169 -31.26 34.17 5.82
CA LEU A 169 -32.21 33.93 6.90
C LEU A 169 -31.53 33.19 8.07
N VAL A 170 -31.61 33.74 9.27
CA VAL A 170 -31.23 33.06 10.51
C VAL A 170 -32.46 32.94 11.39
N MET A 171 -32.83 31.73 11.81
CA MET A 171 -33.86 31.50 12.81
C MET A 171 -33.22 30.81 14.01
N SER A 172 -33.26 31.46 15.17
CA SER A 172 -32.60 30.96 16.38
C SER A 172 -33.58 30.81 17.54
N ALA A 173 -33.63 29.61 18.11
CA ALA A 173 -34.17 29.34 19.43
C ALA A 173 -33.12 29.42 20.54
N LEU A 174 -31.87 29.74 20.20
CA LEU A 174 -30.89 30.30 21.13
C LEU A 174 -31.03 31.83 21.16
N ASP A 175 -30.65 32.45 22.27
CA ASP A 175 -30.59 33.90 22.37
C ASP A 175 -29.22 34.42 21.93
N LEU A 176 -29.08 35.74 21.75
CA LEU A 176 -27.77 36.35 21.58
C LEU A 176 -26.95 36.21 22.88
N ASP A 177 -25.66 35.90 22.76
CA ASP A 177 -24.76 35.93 23.92
C ASP A 177 -24.83 37.30 24.61
N PRO A 178 -24.85 37.36 25.96
CA PRO A 178 -25.03 38.61 26.70
C PRO A 178 -24.13 39.76 26.22
N ALA A 179 -22.89 39.47 25.80
CA ALA A 179 -21.95 40.47 25.30
C ALA A 179 -22.45 41.24 24.06
N TYR A 180 -23.38 40.68 23.29
CA TYR A 180 -24.01 41.32 22.13
C TYR A 180 -25.29 42.08 22.47
N THR A 181 -25.84 41.89 23.67
CA THR A 181 -27.04 42.58 24.15
C THR A 181 -26.72 43.73 25.10
N ASP A 182 -25.54 43.69 25.72
CA ASP A 182 -24.98 44.78 26.54
C ASP A 182 -24.72 46.04 25.70
N ASN A 183 -24.63 47.19 26.39
CA ASN A 183 -24.32 48.51 25.78
C ASN A 183 -25.17 48.82 24.53
N ASP A 184 -26.48 48.57 24.62
CA ASP A 184 -27.45 48.80 23.53
C ASP A 184 -27.08 48.15 22.19
N TYR A 185 -26.62 46.89 22.23
CA TYR A 185 -26.27 46.09 21.05
C TYR A 185 -25.12 46.64 20.19
N ALA A 186 -24.31 47.57 20.72
CA ALA A 186 -23.18 48.15 19.99
C ALA A 186 -22.21 47.08 19.44
N LYS A 187 -22.00 45.99 20.18
CA LYS A 187 -21.17 44.87 19.74
C LYS A 187 -21.80 44.10 18.58
N LEU A 188 -23.10 43.81 18.62
CA LEU A 188 -23.83 43.14 17.53
C LEU A 188 -23.62 43.81 16.18
N PHE A 189 -23.55 45.15 16.18
CA PHE A 189 -23.41 45.93 14.96
C PHE A 189 -21.98 46.30 14.59
N SER A 190 -20.99 46.04 15.45
CA SER A 190 -19.57 46.28 15.14
C SER A 190 -18.79 44.99 14.88
N ASP A 191 -19.27 43.86 15.40
CA ASP A 191 -18.65 42.56 15.22
C ASP A 191 -19.03 41.93 13.86
N THR A 192 -18.14 41.08 13.38
CA THR A 192 -18.37 40.23 12.20
C THR A 192 -18.75 38.81 12.61
N HIS A 193 -18.51 38.44 13.87
CA HIS A 193 -18.88 37.14 14.43
C HIS A 193 -19.91 37.37 15.52
N VAL A 194 -21.03 36.66 15.44
CA VAL A 194 -22.14 36.75 16.40
C VAL A 194 -22.34 35.39 17.05
N VAL A 195 -22.31 35.36 18.38
CA VAL A 195 -22.53 34.14 19.15
C VAL A 195 -23.97 34.12 19.66
N PHE A 196 -24.64 33.02 19.39
CA PHE A 196 -25.90 32.64 20.02
C PHE A 196 -25.61 31.65 21.15
N ALA A 197 -26.22 31.84 22.31
CA ALA A 197 -25.98 31.05 23.49
C ALA A 197 -27.29 30.67 24.20
N SER A 198 -27.29 29.53 24.87
CA SER A 198 -28.40 29.14 25.75
C SER A 198 -28.49 30.14 26.91
N GLY A 199 -29.66 30.73 27.14
CA GLY A 199 -29.85 31.64 28.27
C GLY A 199 -29.58 30.95 29.61
N ALA A 200 -29.02 31.67 30.59
CA ALA A 200 -28.63 31.15 31.90
C ALA A 200 -29.78 30.53 32.74
N SER A 201 -31.03 30.63 32.26
CA SER A 201 -32.25 30.17 32.89
C SER A 201 -32.75 28.79 32.42
N SER A 202 -32.11 28.11 31.46
CA SER A 202 -32.53 26.78 30.97
C SER A 202 -32.26 25.62 31.95
N ASN A 203 -31.52 25.85 33.04
CA ASN A 203 -31.07 24.81 33.97
C ASN A 203 -32.09 24.39 35.05
N VAL A 204 -33.40 24.59 34.84
CA VAL A 204 -34.41 24.05 35.76
C VAL A 204 -34.86 22.67 35.29
N TYR A 205 -34.26 21.64 35.88
CA TYR A 205 -34.72 20.25 35.80
C TYR A 205 -36.25 20.17 36.04
N GLY A 206 -37.02 19.82 35.00
CA GLY A 206 -38.42 19.38 35.13
C GLY A 206 -39.54 20.43 35.10
N GLY A 207 -39.33 21.64 34.58
CA GLY A 207 -40.39 22.65 34.41
C GLY A 207 -40.86 22.84 32.97
N GLY A 208 -42.13 22.54 32.66
CA GLY A 208 -42.72 22.65 31.32
C GLY A 208 -42.93 24.09 30.82
N TYR A 209 -41.85 24.77 30.44
CA TYR A 209 -41.88 26.09 29.80
C TYR A 209 -41.00 26.08 28.54
N GLY A 210 -41.64 26.16 27.37
CA GLY A 210 -41.04 26.30 26.04
C GLY A 210 -40.23 25.09 25.55
N SER A 211 -40.48 24.63 24.32
CA SER A 211 -39.53 23.74 23.62
C SER A 211 -38.62 24.65 22.78
N PRO A 212 -37.35 24.87 23.16
CA PRO A 212 -36.42 25.75 22.44
C PRO A 212 -35.91 25.04 21.18
N VAL A 213 -36.85 24.75 20.29
CA VAL A 213 -36.69 24.07 19.02
C VAL A 213 -37.11 24.98 17.86
N VAL A 214 -36.58 24.69 16.68
CA VAL A 214 -37.04 25.28 15.42
C VAL A 214 -37.75 24.22 14.60
N GLU A 215 -39.03 24.42 14.27
CA GLU A 215 -39.83 23.47 13.51
C GLU A 215 -40.38 24.08 12.22
N ILE A 216 -40.15 23.39 11.10
CA ILE A 216 -40.68 23.75 9.78
C ILE A 216 -41.69 22.68 9.38
N ALA A 217 -42.97 23.02 9.34
CA ALA A 217 -44.04 22.08 9.03
C ALA A 217 -44.06 21.69 7.55
N LYS A 218 -44.66 20.53 7.26
CA LYS A 218 -44.86 20.07 5.89
C LYS A 218 -45.65 21.09 5.06
N GLY A 219 -45.11 21.44 3.90
CA GLY A 219 -45.68 22.43 2.99
C GLY A 219 -45.30 23.89 3.28
N ALA A 220 -44.47 24.17 4.30
CA ALA A 220 -43.82 25.46 4.46
C ALA A 220 -42.63 25.61 3.49
N THR A 221 -42.32 26.85 3.08
CA THR A 221 -41.18 27.16 2.20
C THR A 221 -40.29 28.25 2.80
N LEU A 222 -38.99 27.99 2.90
CA LEU A 222 -37.96 28.99 3.23
C LEU A 222 -37.04 29.19 2.03
N THR A 223 -36.84 30.44 1.60
CA THR A 223 -35.99 30.75 0.44
C THR A 223 -34.96 31.85 0.72
N ALA A 224 -33.73 31.66 0.22
CA ALA A 224 -32.71 32.71 0.15
C ALA A 224 -32.25 32.95 -1.30
N THR A 225 -31.75 34.16 -1.60
CA THR A 225 -31.24 34.53 -2.93
C THR A 225 -29.89 33.89 -3.24
N ASP A 226 -29.35 34.08 -4.45
CA ASP A 226 -28.02 33.60 -4.86
C ASP A 226 -26.92 34.03 -3.87
N GLY A 227 -26.06 33.07 -3.51
CA GLY A 227 -25.05 33.17 -2.46
C GLY A 227 -25.60 33.31 -1.03
N GLY A 228 -26.87 33.67 -0.85
CA GLY A 228 -27.55 33.79 0.43
C GLY A 228 -27.75 32.45 1.15
N GLY A 229 -27.80 32.47 2.48
CA GLY A 229 -27.93 31.24 3.28
C GLY A 229 -29.19 31.17 4.15
N VAL A 230 -29.56 29.96 4.57
CA VAL A 230 -30.59 29.69 5.60
C VAL A 230 -29.95 28.95 6.77
N MET A 231 -30.02 29.52 7.96
CA MET A 231 -29.50 28.92 9.19
C MET A 231 -30.61 28.76 10.23
N LEU A 232 -30.87 27.53 10.67
CA LEU A 232 -31.81 27.19 11.74
C LEU A 232 -31.02 26.72 12.96
N ILE A 233 -31.19 27.40 14.09
CA ILE A 233 -30.45 27.15 15.32
C ILE A 233 -31.42 26.77 16.43
N GLY A 234 -31.33 25.56 16.96
CA GLY A 234 -32.07 25.10 18.13
C GLY A 234 -31.15 24.92 19.34
N ASP A 235 -31.67 25.10 20.56
CA ASP A 235 -30.98 24.62 21.76
C ASP A 235 -31.12 23.11 21.87
N GLN A 236 -32.37 22.62 21.75
CA GLN A 236 -32.72 21.21 21.95
C GLN A 236 -32.90 20.47 20.62
N GLY A 237 -33.29 21.18 19.56
CA GLY A 237 -33.38 20.55 18.25
C GLY A 237 -33.94 21.40 17.11
N VAL A 238 -33.80 20.87 15.90
CA VAL A 238 -34.35 21.44 14.66
C VAL A 238 -35.09 20.36 13.89
N ARG A 239 -36.32 20.61 13.45
CA ARG A 239 -37.11 19.68 12.63
C ARG A 239 -37.55 20.34 11.33
N ASN A 240 -37.07 19.84 10.20
CA ASN A 240 -37.55 20.24 8.88
C ASN A 240 -38.46 19.17 8.26
N GLN A 241 -39.69 19.56 7.92
CA GLN A 241 -40.63 18.79 7.12
C GLN A 241 -41.07 19.55 5.86
N GLY A 242 -40.66 20.82 5.72
CA GLY A 242 -40.96 21.70 4.59
C GLY A 242 -39.87 21.70 3.53
N ALA A 243 -39.84 22.75 2.71
CA ALA A 243 -38.84 22.96 1.68
C ALA A 243 -37.96 24.17 2.03
N ILE A 244 -36.64 23.96 2.09
CA ILE A 244 -35.64 25.01 2.25
C ILE A 244 -34.79 25.03 1.00
N SER A 245 -34.73 26.17 0.31
CA SER A 245 -33.96 26.32 -0.94
C SER A 245 -33.19 27.63 -0.93
N VAL A 246 -31.95 27.60 -1.37
CA VAL A 246 -31.09 28.78 -1.51
C VAL A 246 -30.61 28.90 -2.95
N GLY A 247 -30.26 30.11 -3.38
CA GLY A 247 -29.72 30.33 -4.71
C GLY A 247 -28.29 29.77 -4.88
N LEU A 248 -27.71 29.97 -6.06
CA LEU A 248 -26.41 29.39 -6.43
C LEU A 248 -25.31 29.77 -5.43
N GLY A 249 -24.60 28.78 -4.90
CA GLY A 249 -23.50 28.97 -3.95
C GLY A 249 -23.94 29.37 -2.53
N GLY A 250 -25.23 29.34 -2.22
CA GLY A 250 -25.77 29.60 -0.89
C GLY A 250 -25.59 28.43 0.07
N ASP A 251 -25.58 28.69 1.39
CA ASP A 251 -25.38 27.67 2.42
C ASP A 251 -26.67 27.40 3.23
N ILE A 252 -26.94 26.14 3.58
CA ILE A 252 -28.01 25.76 4.50
C ILE A 252 -27.39 25.12 5.74
N SER A 253 -27.70 25.64 6.94
CA SER A 253 -27.19 25.11 8.21
C SER A 253 -28.33 24.82 9.18
N LEU A 254 -28.47 23.58 9.64
CA LEU A 254 -29.36 23.19 10.72
C LEU A 254 -28.46 22.82 11.90
N VAL A 255 -28.57 23.52 13.02
CA VAL A 255 -27.64 23.38 14.14
C VAL A 255 -28.42 23.20 15.43
N ALA A 256 -28.06 22.22 16.23
CA ALA A 256 -28.54 22.08 17.60
C ALA A 256 -27.36 22.00 18.57
N ALA A 257 -27.11 23.07 19.32
CA ALA A 257 -25.98 23.18 20.24
C ALA A 257 -26.29 24.19 21.35
N GLY A 258 -25.47 24.23 22.41
CA GLY A 258 -25.63 25.23 23.47
C GLY A 258 -25.07 26.60 23.11
N ASN A 259 -24.02 26.64 22.28
CA ASN A 259 -23.51 27.86 21.68
C ASN A 259 -23.30 27.67 20.17
N VAL A 260 -23.64 28.68 19.38
CA VAL A 260 -23.44 28.72 17.93
C VAL A 260 -22.84 30.05 17.54
N GLU A 261 -21.69 30.02 16.87
CA GLU A 261 -21.02 31.19 16.33
C GLU A 261 -21.29 31.30 14.84
N VAL A 262 -21.68 32.50 14.42
CA VAL A 262 -22.11 32.82 13.07
C VAL A 262 -21.31 33.99 12.54
N GLU A 263 -20.72 33.84 11.36
CA GLU A 263 -20.03 34.92 10.65
C GLU A 263 -21.04 35.68 9.78
N ILE A 264 -21.02 37.01 9.93
CA ILE A 264 -21.79 37.99 9.18
C ILE A 264 -20.79 38.79 8.34
N GLY A 265 -20.28 38.17 7.28
CA GLY A 265 -19.26 38.76 6.41
C GLY A 265 -19.77 39.90 5.53
N ASP A 266 -18.86 40.60 4.84
CA ASP A 266 -19.18 41.69 3.91
C ASP A 266 -19.75 41.20 2.57
N SER A 267 -19.65 39.89 2.29
CA SER A 267 -20.13 39.24 1.07
C SER A 267 -21.65 39.02 1.04
N GLY A 268 -22.37 39.35 2.11
CA GLY A 268 -23.80 39.06 2.26
C GLY A 268 -24.10 37.62 2.71
N PHE A 269 -23.08 36.78 2.88
CA PHE A 269 -23.22 35.37 3.25
C PHE A 269 -23.18 35.19 4.76
N ILE A 270 -24.05 34.31 5.26
CA ILE A 270 -24.07 33.91 6.67
C ILE A 270 -23.48 32.52 6.77
N LYS A 271 -22.40 32.37 7.54
CA LYS A 271 -21.68 31.10 7.65
C LYS A 271 -21.64 30.60 9.08
N LEU A 272 -21.78 29.28 9.23
CA LEU A 272 -21.54 28.62 10.50
C LEU A 272 -20.03 28.60 10.75
N VAL A 273 -19.59 29.20 11.86
CA VAL A 273 -18.18 29.21 12.27
C VAL A 273 -17.92 28.06 13.23
N ALA A 274 -18.74 27.96 14.28
CA ALA A 274 -18.61 26.93 15.29
C ALA A 274 -19.95 26.60 15.95
N ALA A 275 -20.10 25.36 16.38
CA ALA A 275 -21.15 24.92 17.29
C ALA A 275 -20.46 24.19 18.44
N THR A 276 -20.79 24.54 19.69
CA THR A 276 -20.16 23.96 20.88
C THR A 276 -21.17 23.70 21.98
N ALA A 277 -20.81 22.79 22.90
CA ALA A 277 -21.56 22.61 24.13
C ALA A 277 -21.49 23.89 24.99
N PRO A 278 -22.52 24.16 25.84
CA PRO A 278 -22.48 25.28 26.76
C PRO A 278 -21.38 25.07 27.82
N THR A 279 -20.69 26.14 28.19
CA THR A 279 -19.72 26.09 29.29
C THR A 279 -20.47 26.08 30.61
N LEU A 280 -20.55 24.91 31.26
CA LEU A 280 -21.24 24.77 32.55
C LEU A 280 -20.31 25.07 33.74
N PRO A 281 -20.76 25.87 34.74
CA PRO A 281 -20.01 26.10 35.96
C PRO A 281 -19.74 24.81 36.75
N GLY A 282 -18.58 24.69 37.39
CA GLY A 282 -18.29 23.59 38.34
C GLY A 282 -17.86 22.26 37.71
N GLY A 283 -17.54 22.23 36.41
CA GLY A 283 -17.01 21.04 35.73
C GLY A 283 -18.05 19.96 35.42
N TYR A 284 -19.34 20.30 35.44
CA TYR A 284 -20.40 19.40 35.00
C TYR A 284 -20.42 19.28 33.47
N ALA A 285 -20.75 18.08 32.98
CA ALA A 285 -20.99 17.83 31.56
C ALA A 285 -22.44 18.19 31.19
N ASP A 286 -22.64 18.79 30.03
CA ASP A 286 -23.97 19.07 29.48
C ASP A 286 -24.65 17.77 29.05
N THR A 287 -25.64 17.29 29.80
CA THR A 287 -26.36 16.05 29.50
C THR A 287 -27.51 16.24 28.50
N THR A 288 -27.60 17.39 27.83
CA THR A 288 -28.70 17.70 26.92
C THR A 288 -28.64 16.85 25.65
N GLY A 289 -29.67 16.03 25.44
CA GLY A 289 -29.90 15.32 24.20
C GLY A 289 -30.41 16.25 23.10
N ARG A 290 -29.61 16.45 22.04
CA ARG A 290 -29.95 17.36 20.93
C ARG A 290 -30.27 16.59 19.66
N SER A 291 -31.30 17.01 18.92
CA SER A 291 -31.74 16.28 17.72
C SER A 291 -32.01 17.20 16.52
N ILE A 292 -31.56 16.79 15.35
CA ILE A 292 -31.94 17.38 14.06
C ILE A 292 -32.68 16.32 13.24
N ILE A 293 -33.88 16.64 12.76
CA ILE A 293 -34.67 15.74 11.92
C ILE A 293 -35.00 16.44 10.60
N ASN A 294 -34.56 15.87 9.48
CA ASN A 294 -34.99 16.28 8.14
C ASN A 294 -35.85 15.19 7.50
N THR A 295 -37.11 15.51 7.25
CA THR A 295 -38.05 14.71 6.44
C THR A 295 -38.54 15.48 5.21
N GLY A 296 -38.16 16.75 5.09
CA GLY A 296 -38.47 17.64 3.98
C GLY A 296 -37.35 17.69 2.93
N THR A 297 -37.23 18.82 2.23
CA THR A 297 -36.20 19.04 1.21
C THR A 297 -35.26 20.17 1.62
N LEU A 298 -33.96 19.97 1.41
CA LEU A 298 -32.92 21.00 1.53
C LEU A 298 -32.21 21.09 0.17
N ASP A 299 -32.19 22.26 -0.46
CA ASP A 299 -31.63 22.45 -1.81
C ASP A 299 -30.68 23.66 -1.87
N ALA A 300 -29.40 23.40 -2.15
CA ALA A 300 -28.32 24.38 -2.19
C ALA A 300 -27.34 24.11 -3.35
N PRO A 301 -27.72 24.42 -4.60
CA PRO A 301 -26.86 24.16 -5.76
C PRO A 301 -25.53 24.93 -5.65
N ASN A 302 -24.41 24.24 -5.91
CA ASN A 302 -23.04 24.73 -5.66
C ASN A 302 -22.71 25.14 -4.21
N GLY A 303 -23.61 24.87 -3.26
CA GLY A 303 -23.54 25.34 -1.88
C GLY A 303 -23.10 24.28 -0.88
N THR A 304 -23.09 24.67 0.40
CA THR A 304 -22.84 23.75 1.53
C THR A 304 -24.11 23.52 2.34
N ILE A 305 -24.41 22.26 2.65
CA ILE A 305 -25.46 21.90 3.61
C ILE A 305 -24.84 21.24 4.84
N THR A 306 -25.06 21.81 6.03
CA THR A 306 -24.55 21.30 7.30
C THR A 306 -25.68 21.02 8.28
N LEU A 307 -25.79 19.78 8.75
CA LEU A 307 -26.63 19.39 9.88
C LEU A 307 -25.70 19.00 11.03
N GLN A 308 -25.64 19.82 12.09
CA GLN A 308 -24.71 19.60 13.20
C GLN A 308 -25.40 19.61 14.57
N THR A 309 -25.21 18.55 15.35
CA THR A 309 -25.56 18.53 16.77
C THR A 309 -24.31 18.45 17.64
N VAL A 310 -24.29 19.18 18.76
CA VAL A 310 -23.24 19.09 19.78
C VAL A 310 -23.86 18.97 21.15
N GLY A 311 -23.72 17.82 21.83
CA GLY A 311 -24.30 17.56 23.15
C GLY A 311 -24.15 16.11 23.58
N TYR A 312 -24.29 15.81 24.87
CA TYR A 312 -24.26 14.40 25.31
C TYR A 312 -25.58 13.71 24.98
N GLY A 313 -25.53 12.53 24.38
CA GLY A 313 -26.71 11.76 23.98
C GLY A 313 -27.47 11.07 25.11
N PHE A 314 -27.41 11.60 26.34
CA PHE A 314 -28.17 11.12 27.48
C PHE A 314 -29.49 11.88 27.62
N GLY A 315 -30.45 11.61 26.73
CA GLY A 315 -31.79 12.20 26.78
C GLY A 315 -32.70 11.66 25.68
N ASP A 316 -34.01 11.80 25.86
CA ASP A 316 -34.97 11.42 24.82
C ASP A 316 -34.90 12.43 23.67
N ASN A 317 -35.12 11.97 22.44
CA ASN A 317 -35.38 12.85 21.31
C ASN A 317 -36.53 13.81 21.66
N VAL A 318 -36.23 15.10 21.59
CA VAL A 318 -37.14 16.21 21.94
C VAL A 318 -38.41 16.20 21.07
N PHE A 319 -38.34 15.58 19.89
CA PHE A 319 -39.47 15.45 18.95
C PHE A 319 -40.30 14.16 19.11
N GLY A 320 -40.01 13.29 20.09
CA GLY A 320 -40.76 12.05 20.35
C GLY A 320 -40.27 10.80 19.59
N THR A 321 -41.09 9.74 19.58
CA THR A 321 -40.72 8.37 19.13
C THR A 321 -40.09 8.29 17.75
N ASP A 322 -39.12 7.38 17.62
CA ASP A 322 -38.43 6.89 16.42
C ASP A 322 -39.01 7.31 15.05
N PRO A 323 -38.56 8.44 14.48
CA PRO A 323 -39.07 8.97 13.22
C PRO A 323 -38.67 8.13 11.98
N THR A 324 -37.76 7.17 12.13
CA THR A 324 -37.22 6.35 11.02
C THR A 324 -37.59 4.86 11.12
N GLY A 325 -38.12 4.42 12.27
CA GLY A 325 -38.52 3.03 12.50
C GLY A 325 -37.34 2.08 12.77
N LEU A 326 -36.16 2.61 13.16
CA LEU A 326 -34.90 1.88 13.30
C LEU A 326 -34.40 1.70 14.74
N SER A 327 -35.14 2.21 15.73
CA SER A 327 -34.81 2.11 17.16
C SER A 327 -34.65 0.68 17.68
N GLY A 328 -35.16 -0.34 16.98
CA GLY A 328 -35.01 -1.75 17.34
C GLY A 328 -33.64 -2.37 17.02
N LEU A 329 -32.81 -1.72 16.20
CA LEU A 329 -31.50 -2.23 15.76
C LEU A 329 -30.31 -1.65 16.51
N VAL A 330 -30.50 -0.47 17.13
CA VAL A 330 -29.48 0.19 17.95
C VAL A 330 -29.72 -0.28 19.39
N SER A 331 -28.71 -0.88 20.02
CA SER A 331 -28.93 -1.65 21.25
C SER A 331 -29.23 -0.84 22.52
N GLU A 332 -29.30 0.50 22.49
CA GLU A 332 -29.48 1.32 23.69
C GLU A 332 -30.21 2.65 23.41
N GLY A 333 -31.32 2.91 24.11
CA GLY A 333 -31.88 4.26 24.32
C GLY A 333 -32.59 4.93 23.13
N ILE A 334 -33.36 5.99 23.42
CA ILE A 334 -33.97 6.86 22.40
C ILE A 334 -32.84 7.71 21.79
N PRO A 335 -32.57 7.63 20.48
CA PRO A 335 -31.36 8.23 19.92
C PRO A 335 -31.50 9.75 19.76
N THR A 336 -30.42 10.46 20.06
CA THR A 336 -30.22 11.89 19.78
C THR A 336 -29.14 12.02 18.70
N GLY A 337 -29.14 13.13 17.96
CA GLY A 337 -28.21 13.36 16.85
C GLY A 337 -28.92 13.80 15.57
N VAL A 338 -28.38 13.42 14.41
CA VAL A 338 -28.84 13.89 13.10
C VAL A 338 -29.57 12.77 12.36
N PHE A 339 -30.83 13.01 11.98
CA PHE A 339 -31.69 12.06 11.30
C PHE A 339 -32.19 12.64 9.98
N ASN A 340 -31.79 12.04 8.86
CA ASN A 340 -32.30 12.37 7.53
C ASN A 340 -33.16 11.23 6.98
N ALA A 341 -34.41 11.53 6.64
CA ALA A 341 -35.33 10.70 5.87
C ALA A 341 -35.88 11.43 4.63
N GLY A 342 -35.53 12.72 4.46
CA GLY A 342 -35.91 13.55 3.34
C GLY A 342 -34.86 13.60 2.23
N ALA A 343 -34.92 14.64 1.39
CA ALA A 343 -33.97 14.89 0.32
C ALA A 343 -33.03 16.05 0.68
N ILE A 344 -31.73 15.87 0.44
CA ILE A 344 -30.69 16.88 0.57
C ILE A 344 -29.95 16.97 -0.76
N THR A 345 -30.03 18.11 -1.44
CA THR A 345 -29.42 18.33 -2.75
C THR A 345 -28.44 19.50 -2.69
N ALA A 346 -27.18 19.25 -3.05
CA ALA A 346 -26.15 20.28 -3.24
C ALA A 346 -25.36 19.96 -4.50
N ASN A 347 -26.04 19.94 -5.63
CA ASN A 347 -25.47 19.51 -6.91
C ASN A 347 -24.50 20.54 -7.48
N GLY A 348 -23.45 20.05 -8.14
CA GLY A 348 -22.54 20.87 -8.94
C GLY A 348 -23.18 21.24 -10.28
N VAL A 349 -23.30 22.54 -10.55
CA VAL A 349 -23.83 23.12 -11.80
C VAL A 349 -22.95 24.28 -12.27
N ASP A 350 -22.86 24.49 -13.57
CA ASP A 350 -22.16 25.63 -14.19
C ASP A 350 -20.69 25.81 -13.77
N GLY A 351 -20.00 24.70 -13.49
CA GLY A 351 -18.60 24.71 -13.06
C GLY A 351 -18.39 24.74 -11.55
N GLY A 352 -19.47 24.65 -10.76
CA GLY A 352 -19.39 24.57 -9.31
C GLY A 352 -19.34 23.14 -8.77
N GLN A 353 -19.37 23.05 -7.44
CA GLN A 353 -19.37 21.81 -6.65
C GLN A 353 -20.16 22.06 -5.36
N GLY A 354 -20.81 21.04 -4.81
CA GLY A 354 -21.47 21.15 -3.52
C GLY A 354 -20.86 20.27 -2.43
N LYS A 355 -21.31 20.50 -1.20
CA LYS A 355 -20.84 19.77 -0.02
C LYS A 355 -21.99 19.52 0.96
N VAL A 356 -22.05 18.31 1.52
CA VAL A 356 -23.00 17.97 2.58
C VAL A 356 -22.27 17.39 3.78
N THR A 357 -22.59 17.88 4.99
CA THR A 357 -22.06 17.38 6.26
C THR A 357 -23.19 17.07 7.23
N LEU A 358 -23.29 15.83 7.69
CA LEU A 358 -24.17 15.39 8.77
C LEU A 358 -23.28 14.97 9.94
N LYS A 359 -23.29 15.75 11.02
CA LYS A 359 -22.35 15.59 12.12
C LYS A 359 -23.07 15.59 13.47
N ALA A 360 -22.83 14.58 14.28
CA ALA A 360 -23.34 14.52 15.64
C ALA A 360 -22.18 14.26 16.62
N GLU A 361 -21.87 15.26 17.45
CA GLU A 361 -20.77 15.23 18.41
C GLU A 361 -21.28 14.99 19.84
N GLY A 362 -20.68 14.01 20.52
CA GLY A 362 -20.98 13.66 21.90
C GLY A 362 -21.06 12.15 22.12
N GLN A 363 -21.08 11.74 23.39
CA GLN A 363 -21.26 10.33 23.75
C GLN A 363 -22.68 9.86 23.33
N ASN A 364 -22.76 8.69 22.72
CA ASN A 364 -23.94 8.06 22.12
C ASN A 364 -24.61 8.85 20.99
N ALA A 365 -23.93 9.86 20.43
CA ALA A 365 -24.45 10.63 19.32
C ALA A 365 -24.56 9.78 18.04
N MET A 366 -25.66 9.96 17.31
CA MET A 366 -25.97 9.19 16.12
C MET A 366 -26.16 10.07 14.88
N VAL A 367 -25.70 9.59 13.72
CA VAL A 367 -26.14 10.06 12.40
C VAL A 367 -26.88 8.91 11.71
N LEU A 368 -28.10 9.18 11.26
CA LEU A 368 -28.91 8.23 10.52
C LEU A 368 -29.37 8.85 9.20
N ASN A 369 -29.00 8.22 8.08
CA ASN A 369 -29.51 8.58 6.77
C ASN A 369 -30.34 7.44 6.17
N SER A 370 -31.66 7.64 6.11
CA SER A 370 -32.62 6.77 5.44
C SER A 370 -33.20 7.39 4.15
N GLY A 371 -32.90 8.66 3.88
CA GLY A 371 -33.29 9.39 2.67
C GLY A 371 -32.16 9.54 1.65
N THR A 372 -32.26 10.57 0.82
CA THR A 372 -31.30 10.86 -0.27
C THR A 372 -30.44 12.07 0.06
N VAL A 373 -29.13 11.93 -0.16
CA VAL A 373 -28.16 13.02 -0.22
C VAL A 373 -27.50 12.99 -1.59
N ASP A 374 -27.64 14.06 -2.38
CA ASP A 374 -27.11 14.15 -3.74
C ASP A 374 -26.25 15.42 -3.92
N VAL A 375 -24.95 15.21 -4.11
CA VAL A 375 -23.94 16.24 -4.43
C VAL A 375 -23.34 16.04 -5.82
N SER A 376 -24.03 15.28 -6.69
CA SER A 376 -23.54 14.95 -8.03
C SER A 376 -23.40 16.18 -8.92
N ALA A 377 -22.44 16.16 -9.83
CA ALA A 377 -22.33 17.14 -10.91
C ALA A 377 -23.38 16.87 -11.99
N LYS A 378 -24.10 17.91 -12.43
CA LYS A 378 -25.14 17.79 -13.47
C LYS A 378 -24.65 18.16 -14.88
N ASP A 379 -23.42 18.64 -15.01
CA ASP A 379 -22.80 18.96 -16.30
C ASP A 379 -21.29 18.67 -16.28
N ALA A 380 -20.67 18.64 -17.46
CA ALA A 380 -19.26 18.27 -17.62
C ALA A 380 -18.25 19.33 -17.15
N ARG A 381 -18.67 20.58 -16.93
CA ARG A 381 -17.81 21.63 -16.36
C ARG A 381 -17.76 21.53 -14.83
N SER A 382 -18.81 21.00 -14.22
CA SER A 382 -18.96 20.87 -12.78
C SER A 382 -18.21 19.67 -12.21
N ALA A 383 -17.74 19.81 -10.97
CA ALA A 383 -17.13 18.72 -10.22
C ALA A 383 -18.15 18.06 -9.30
N ALA A 384 -18.09 16.73 -9.17
CA ALA A 384 -18.88 16.02 -8.18
C ALA A 384 -18.45 16.45 -6.78
N GLY A 385 -19.43 16.62 -5.89
CA GLY A 385 -19.23 17.16 -4.55
C GLY A 385 -18.71 16.15 -3.53
N SER A 386 -18.83 16.53 -2.25
CA SER A 386 -18.42 15.68 -1.12
C SER A 386 -19.52 15.50 -0.07
N ILE A 387 -19.61 14.30 0.50
CA ILE A 387 -20.53 13.94 1.58
C ILE A 387 -19.72 13.48 2.80
N LEU A 388 -19.97 14.05 3.97
CA LEU A 388 -19.39 13.63 5.25
C LEU A 388 -20.50 13.26 6.24
N LEU A 389 -20.51 12.02 6.73
CA LEU A 389 -21.31 11.59 7.88
C LEU A 389 -20.36 11.27 9.04
N SER A 390 -20.56 11.88 10.19
CA SER A 390 -19.65 11.76 11.34
C SER A 390 -20.39 11.73 12.66
N ALA A 391 -20.30 10.62 13.39
CA ALA A 391 -20.89 10.45 14.72
C ALA A 391 -20.24 9.28 15.44
N GLN A 392 -20.56 9.05 16.72
CA GLN A 392 -20.16 7.79 17.36
C GLN A 392 -20.83 6.59 16.67
N THR A 393 -22.12 6.72 16.33
CA THR A 393 -22.86 5.74 15.54
C THR A 393 -23.35 6.35 14.23
N VAL A 394 -22.99 5.76 13.07
CA VAL A 394 -23.53 6.16 11.77
C VAL A 394 -24.29 4.99 11.15
N VAL A 395 -25.52 5.22 10.70
CA VAL A 395 -26.32 4.24 9.98
C VAL A 395 -26.81 4.83 8.66
N VAL A 396 -26.64 4.07 7.56
CA VAL A 396 -27.20 4.41 6.24
C VAL A 396 -28.12 3.29 5.79
N GLY A 397 -29.37 3.62 5.48
CA GLY A 397 -30.42 2.67 5.09
C GLY A 397 -31.53 2.49 6.11
N ASN A 398 -32.48 1.61 5.80
CA ASN A 398 -33.57 1.18 6.67
C ASN A 398 -33.90 -0.31 6.41
N GLN A 399 -34.49 -1.01 7.37
CA GLN A 399 -35.00 -2.37 7.24
C GLN A 399 -36.30 -2.46 6.41
N ASN A 400 -37.03 -1.35 6.27
CA ASN A 400 -38.38 -1.31 5.67
C ASN A 400 -38.41 -0.85 4.19
N ASP A 401 -37.53 -1.36 3.32
CA ASP A 401 -37.51 -1.12 1.86
C ASP A 401 -37.26 0.32 1.34
N ALA A 402 -36.90 1.29 2.19
CA ALA A 402 -36.46 2.60 1.71
C ALA A 402 -35.01 2.52 1.16
N THR A 403 -34.80 2.90 -0.10
CA THR A 403 -33.48 3.00 -0.74
C THR A 403 -32.78 4.28 -0.31
N ALA A 404 -32.03 4.23 0.79
CA ALA A 404 -31.18 5.35 1.19
C ALA A 404 -30.05 5.52 0.18
N SER A 405 -29.77 6.76 -0.24
CA SER A 405 -28.76 7.01 -1.27
C SER A 405 -27.84 8.17 -0.90
N LEU A 406 -26.54 7.94 -0.99
CA LEU A 406 -25.51 8.98 -0.94
C LEU A 406 -24.85 9.04 -2.33
N LEU A 407 -25.06 10.13 -3.05
CA LEU A 407 -24.68 10.28 -4.46
C LEU A 407 -23.71 11.44 -4.63
N ALA A 408 -22.52 11.15 -5.15
CA ALA A 408 -21.53 12.15 -5.56
C ALA A 408 -20.97 11.76 -6.94
N GLU A 409 -21.85 11.64 -7.92
CA GLU A 409 -21.52 11.19 -9.28
C GLU A 409 -21.14 12.38 -10.18
N GLY A 410 -20.37 12.16 -11.25
CA GLY A 410 -20.07 13.25 -12.17
C GLY A 410 -19.52 12.85 -13.54
N PRO A 411 -19.81 13.60 -14.63
CA PRO A 411 -19.33 13.24 -15.97
C PRO A 411 -17.81 13.24 -16.11
N ALA A 412 -17.16 14.24 -15.52
CA ALA A 412 -15.70 14.42 -15.54
C ALA A 412 -14.95 13.65 -14.43
N GLY A 413 -15.68 13.06 -13.48
CA GLY A 413 -15.13 12.29 -12.37
C GLY A 413 -16.12 12.15 -11.22
N GLY A 414 -15.96 11.08 -10.43
CA GLY A 414 -16.70 10.89 -9.19
C GLY A 414 -16.18 11.76 -8.05
N GLY A 415 -17.06 12.07 -7.08
CA GLY A 415 -16.77 12.87 -5.90
C GLY A 415 -16.28 12.02 -4.73
N SER A 416 -16.61 12.44 -3.50
CA SER A 416 -16.19 11.71 -2.30
C SER A 416 -17.31 11.50 -1.27
N ILE A 417 -17.30 10.33 -0.64
CA ILE A 417 -18.17 9.99 0.49
C ILE A 417 -17.28 9.50 1.63
N THR A 418 -17.33 10.19 2.76
CA THR A 418 -16.60 9.82 3.98
C THR A 418 -17.58 9.55 5.09
N ILE A 419 -17.46 8.38 5.73
CA ILE A 419 -18.16 8.05 6.96
C ILE A 419 -17.12 7.71 8.02
N ASN A 420 -17.09 8.50 9.09
CA ASN A 420 -16.12 8.34 10.17
C ASN A 420 -16.73 8.52 11.55
N ASN A 421 -15.90 8.33 12.58
CA ASN A 421 -16.30 8.63 13.94
C ASN A 421 -16.15 10.13 14.25
N ALA A 422 -17.13 10.70 14.95
CA ALA A 422 -16.94 11.98 15.62
C ALA A 422 -16.31 11.69 17.00
N THR A 423 -15.24 12.40 17.34
CA THR A 423 -14.46 12.18 18.55
C THR A 423 -15.35 12.28 19.79
N VAL A 424 -15.48 11.18 20.55
CA VAL A 424 -16.01 11.23 21.91
C VAL A 424 -14.91 11.82 22.78
N THR A 425 -15.16 12.96 23.41
CA THR A 425 -14.27 13.57 24.39
C THR A 425 -14.17 12.68 25.64
N GLY A 426 -13.25 11.70 25.61
CA GLY A 426 -12.80 10.95 26.79
C GLY A 426 -13.10 9.44 26.79
N GLY A 427 -12.10 8.65 26.41
CA GLY A 427 -11.96 7.22 26.77
C GLY A 427 -12.74 6.21 25.91
N GLU A 428 -12.03 5.17 25.42
CA GLU A 428 -12.48 4.00 24.64
C GLU A 428 -13.65 4.26 23.65
N SER A 429 -13.33 4.42 22.36
CA SER A 429 -14.32 4.67 21.31
C SER A 429 -15.03 3.38 20.88
N PHE A 430 -16.18 3.08 21.48
CA PHE A 430 -17.17 2.18 20.88
C PHE A 430 -17.89 2.94 19.76
N SER A 431 -17.28 2.98 18.57
CA SER A 431 -17.91 3.55 17.37
C SER A 431 -18.54 2.46 16.53
N GLN A 432 -19.62 2.78 15.82
CA GLN A 432 -20.27 1.84 14.93
C GLN A 432 -20.70 2.51 13.64
N ILE A 433 -20.32 1.93 12.50
CA ILE A 433 -20.78 2.34 11.18
C ILE A 433 -21.54 1.17 10.56
N GLN A 434 -22.78 1.42 10.13
CA GLN A 434 -23.61 0.43 9.45
C GLN A 434 -24.11 0.95 8.10
N VAL A 435 -23.90 0.18 7.04
CA VAL A 435 -24.51 0.41 5.72
C VAL A 435 -25.43 -0.77 5.43
N LEU A 436 -26.74 -0.55 5.51
CA LEU A 436 -27.74 -1.61 5.37
C LEU A 436 -27.94 -2.04 3.91
N PRO A 437 -28.51 -3.23 3.64
CA PRO A 437 -28.60 -3.79 2.28
C PRO A 437 -29.28 -2.90 1.24
N SER A 438 -30.28 -2.09 1.62
CA SER A 438 -30.98 -1.18 0.72
C SER A 438 -30.23 0.12 0.42
N ALA A 439 -29.12 0.38 1.11
CA ALA A 439 -28.36 1.60 0.94
C ALA A 439 -27.44 1.55 -0.29
N THR A 440 -27.37 2.66 -1.03
CA THR A 440 -26.43 2.85 -2.14
C THR A 440 -25.55 4.07 -1.88
N LEU A 441 -24.23 3.87 -1.91
CA LEU A 441 -23.22 4.92 -1.92
C LEU A 441 -22.58 4.91 -3.30
N SER A 442 -22.73 5.99 -4.07
CA SER A 442 -22.20 6.09 -5.43
C SER A 442 -21.32 7.31 -5.60
N VAL A 443 -20.10 7.07 -6.06
CA VAL A 443 -19.12 8.06 -6.52
C VAL A 443 -18.67 7.72 -7.94
N ASP A 444 -19.60 7.22 -8.76
CA ASP A 444 -19.33 6.86 -10.14
C ASP A 444 -18.98 8.09 -11.00
N ALA A 445 -18.05 7.91 -11.94
CA ALA A 445 -17.96 8.81 -13.08
C ALA A 445 -19.03 8.46 -14.12
N THR A 446 -19.79 9.41 -14.63
CA THR A 446 -20.93 9.09 -15.52
C THR A 446 -20.55 9.11 -17.02
N ASP A 447 -19.40 9.69 -17.39
CA ASP A 447 -18.99 9.81 -18.80
C ASP A 447 -17.52 9.39 -19.04
N THR A 448 -16.56 10.32 -19.02
CA THR A 448 -15.14 10.04 -19.33
C THR A 448 -14.22 10.09 -18.11
N GLY A 449 -14.76 10.46 -16.94
CA GLY A 449 -14.02 10.64 -15.71
C GLY A 449 -13.59 9.35 -15.00
N ASN A 450 -12.71 9.48 -14.02
CA ASN A 450 -12.37 8.39 -13.10
C ASN A 450 -13.41 8.27 -11.97
N GLY A 451 -13.61 7.06 -11.46
CA GLY A 451 -14.41 6.85 -10.26
C GLY A 451 -13.83 7.63 -9.06
N GLY A 452 -14.71 8.05 -8.15
CA GLY A 452 -14.36 8.81 -6.95
C GLY A 452 -13.90 7.93 -5.78
N SER A 453 -14.05 8.42 -4.55
CA SER A 453 -13.61 7.71 -3.34
C SER A 453 -14.71 7.54 -2.31
N ILE A 454 -14.91 6.31 -1.82
CA ILE A 454 -15.72 6.01 -0.63
C ILE A 454 -14.78 5.58 0.50
N LYS A 455 -14.85 6.27 1.65
CA LYS A 455 -14.06 5.91 2.83
C LYS A 455 -14.97 5.68 4.04
N LEU A 456 -14.98 4.45 4.53
CA LEU A 456 -15.71 4.04 5.74
C LEU A 456 -14.66 3.63 6.78
N SER A 457 -14.42 4.48 7.79
CA SER A 457 -13.31 4.29 8.74
C SER A 457 -13.73 4.58 10.17
N THR A 458 -13.56 3.60 11.07
CA THR A 458 -13.67 3.83 12.51
C THR A 458 -12.36 4.28 13.15
N PHE A 459 -11.29 4.48 12.36
CA PHE A 459 -10.00 5.01 12.82
C PHE A 459 -9.85 6.51 12.55
N ASP A 460 -10.58 7.03 11.56
CA ASP A 460 -10.57 8.45 11.21
C ASP A 460 -11.08 9.29 12.38
N GLY A 461 -10.31 10.31 12.76
CA GLY A 461 -10.63 11.19 13.90
C GLY A 461 -9.99 10.76 15.23
N LEU A 462 -9.37 9.59 15.30
CA LEU A 462 -8.62 9.14 16.49
C LEU A 462 -7.17 9.64 16.46
N ASP A 463 -6.63 9.95 17.64
CA ASP A 463 -5.20 10.18 17.77
C ASP A 463 -4.41 8.87 17.65
N ILE A 464 -3.17 8.96 17.15
CA ILE A 464 -2.30 7.81 16.90
C ILE A 464 -2.09 6.98 18.17
N LYS A 465 -1.95 7.62 19.34
CA LYS A 465 -1.73 6.94 20.62
C LYS A 465 -2.92 6.06 21.02
N THR A 466 -4.13 6.47 20.69
CA THR A 466 -5.35 5.70 20.95
C THR A 466 -5.37 4.45 20.08
N ILE A 467 -4.91 4.56 18.84
CA ILE A 467 -4.78 3.42 17.91
C ILE A 467 -3.67 2.47 18.39
N GLU A 468 -2.48 2.98 18.73
CA GLU A 468 -1.34 2.21 19.25
C GLU A 468 -1.70 1.36 20.48
N ASN A 469 -2.48 1.94 21.42
CA ASN A 469 -2.86 1.26 22.65
C ASN A 469 -4.02 0.26 22.49
N GLY A 470 -4.48 0.00 21.26
CA GLY A 470 -5.65 -0.86 21.00
C GLY A 470 -6.95 -0.29 21.59
N GLY A 471 -7.01 1.03 21.79
CA GLY A 471 -8.16 1.74 22.39
C GLY A 471 -9.35 1.90 21.44
N ASN A 472 -9.17 1.60 20.15
CA ASN A 472 -10.27 1.58 19.19
C ASN A 472 -11.02 0.25 19.25
N ARG A 473 -12.31 0.29 19.57
CA ARG A 473 -13.23 -0.86 19.49
C ARG A 473 -14.28 -0.65 18.41
N GLY A 474 -13.97 0.16 17.40
CA GLY A 474 -14.88 0.54 16.34
C GLY A 474 -15.26 -0.64 15.45
N GLU A 475 -16.55 -0.74 15.17
CA GLU A 475 -17.15 -1.76 14.33
C GLU A 475 -17.71 -1.17 13.03
N LEU A 476 -17.34 -1.77 11.90
CA LEU A 476 -17.82 -1.43 10.57
C LEU A 476 -18.62 -2.60 10.00
N ARG A 477 -19.90 -2.39 9.70
CA ARG A 477 -20.80 -3.38 9.08
C ARG A 477 -21.33 -2.84 7.77
N VAL A 478 -21.06 -3.53 6.66
CA VAL A 478 -21.41 -3.06 5.32
C VAL A 478 -22.12 -4.18 4.57
N TYR A 479 -23.36 -3.95 4.18
CA TYR A 479 -24.19 -4.90 3.43
C TYR A 479 -24.85 -4.27 2.20
N GLY A 480 -24.78 -2.93 2.07
CA GLY A 480 -25.30 -2.20 0.92
C GLY A 480 -24.39 -2.21 -0.31
N THR A 481 -24.71 -1.34 -1.26
CA THR A 481 -23.97 -1.18 -2.51
C THR A 481 -23.00 0.01 -2.44
N LEU A 482 -21.72 -0.24 -2.71
CA LEU A 482 -20.66 0.77 -2.79
C LEU A 482 -20.14 0.84 -4.23
N GLN A 483 -20.28 1.99 -4.91
CA GLN A 483 -19.92 2.16 -6.32
C GLN A 483 -18.90 3.28 -6.49
N ALA A 484 -17.76 2.96 -7.10
CA ALA A 484 -16.72 3.90 -7.49
C ALA A 484 -16.19 3.53 -8.88
N ARG A 485 -17.09 3.36 -9.85
CA ARG A 485 -16.73 2.90 -11.20
C ARG A 485 -16.24 4.04 -12.08
N GLY A 486 -15.29 3.72 -12.97
CA GLY A 486 -14.84 4.63 -14.03
C GLY A 486 -15.96 4.95 -15.02
N GLY A 487 -15.82 6.00 -15.80
CA GLY A 487 -16.82 6.45 -16.77
C GLY A 487 -17.16 5.44 -17.86
N LEU A 488 -18.33 5.60 -18.48
CA LEU A 488 -18.82 4.74 -19.56
C LEU A 488 -17.97 4.85 -20.83
N ASN A 489 -17.48 6.04 -21.14
CA ASN A 489 -16.73 6.35 -22.36
C ASN A 489 -15.22 6.52 -22.11
N GLY A 490 -14.79 6.52 -20.85
CA GLY A 490 -13.38 6.64 -20.46
C GLY A 490 -13.20 6.69 -18.94
N GLY A 491 -11.96 6.56 -18.49
CA GLY A 491 -11.59 6.72 -17.08
C GLY A 491 -11.51 5.41 -16.29
N SER A 492 -10.59 5.41 -15.32
CA SER A 492 -10.30 4.27 -14.44
C SER A 492 -11.32 4.19 -13.30
N GLY A 493 -11.41 3.01 -12.68
CA GLY A 493 -12.14 2.85 -11.44
C GLY A 493 -11.53 3.66 -10.29
N GLY A 494 -12.35 3.98 -9.31
CA GLY A 494 -12.01 4.74 -8.10
C GLY A 494 -11.63 3.85 -6.92
N SER A 495 -11.85 4.33 -5.70
CA SER A 495 -11.47 3.62 -4.47
C SER A 495 -12.62 3.44 -3.48
N VAL A 496 -12.62 2.30 -2.80
CA VAL A 496 -13.49 2.00 -1.66
C VAL A 496 -12.60 1.52 -0.51
N GLU A 497 -12.64 2.19 0.63
CA GLU A 497 -11.94 1.77 1.86
C GLU A 497 -12.95 1.35 2.94
N THR A 498 -12.73 0.18 3.53
CA THR A 498 -13.46 -0.33 4.70
C THR A 498 -12.48 -0.64 5.84
N SER A 499 -12.36 0.26 6.81
CA SER A 499 -11.39 0.15 7.90
C SER A 499 -12.06 0.20 9.28
N GLY A 500 -11.78 -0.80 10.11
CA GLY A 500 -12.30 -0.87 11.48
C GLY A 500 -11.58 -1.90 12.36
N SER A 501 -11.74 -1.82 13.68
CA SER A 501 -11.21 -2.85 14.59
C SER A 501 -11.91 -4.19 14.36
N TYR A 502 -13.16 -4.13 13.92
CA TYR A 502 -13.91 -5.25 13.36
C TYR A 502 -14.63 -4.77 12.09
N VAL A 503 -14.48 -5.51 10.99
CA VAL A 503 -15.13 -5.24 9.71
C VAL A 503 -15.96 -6.46 9.32
N ASN A 504 -17.23 -6.24 8.98
CA ASN A 504 -18.11 -7.27 8.45
C ASN A 504 -18.73 -6.79 7.15
N VAL A 505 -18.43 -7.48 6.05
CA VAL A 505 -18.98 -7.20 4.71
C VAL A 505 -19.97 -8.27 4.23
N HIS A 506 -20.24 -9.27 5.05
CA HIS A 506 -21.10 -10.40 4.70
C HIS A 506 -21.73 -11.01 5.96
N ASP A 507 -23.05 -10.85 6.08
CA ASP A 507 -23.86 -11.46 7.13
C ASP A 507 -24.81 -12.52 6.55
N VAL A 508 -25.02 -13.61 7.29
CA VAL A 508 -25.86 -14.73 6.85
C VAL A 508 -27.33 -14.36 6.64
N ASN A 509 -27.82 -13.32 7.32
CA ASN A 509 -29.21 -12.86 7.22
C ASN A 509 -29.35 -11.62 6.35
N LEU A 510 -28.38 -10.70 6.41
CA LEU A 510 -28.42 -9.43 5.68
C LEU A 510 -27.78 -9.48 4.29
N GLY A 511 -27.06 -10.56 3.97
CA GLY A 511 -26.35 -10.75 2.71
C GLY A 511 -24.97 -10.09 2.70
N ARG A 512 -24.42 -9.95 1.49
CA ARG A 512 -23.07 -9.40 1.25
C ARG A 512 -23.11 -8.00 0.67
N ALA A 513 -22.09 -7.20 0.98
CA ALA A 513 -21.85 -5.93 0.31
C ALA A 513 -21.65 -6.12 -1.20
N SER A 514 -22.18 -5.17 -1.98
CA SER A 514 -21.91 -5.09 -3.42
C SER A 514 -20.89 -3.99 -3.68
N ILE A 515 -19.62 -4.36 -3.81
CA ILE A 515 -18.51 -3.42 -4.03
C ILE A 515 -18.14 -3.40 -5.52
N LEU A 516 -18.35 -2.25 -6.17
CA LEU A 516 -18.15 -2.07 -7.61
C LEU A 516 -17.12 -0.96 -7.86
N VAL A 517 -15.88 -1.36 -8.10
CA VAL A 517 -14.76 -0.43 -8.36
C VAL A 517 -14.17 -0.61 -9.76
N GLY A 518 -14.71 -1.51 -10.59
CA GLY A 518 -14.20 -1.75 -11.93
C GLY A 518 -14.33 -0.54 -12.86
N ALA A 519 -13.46 -0.47 -13.87
CA ALA A 519 -13.65 0.46 -14.99
C ALA A 519 -14.75 -0.05 -15.93
N ARG A 520 -15.55 0.87 -16.48
CA ARG A 520 -16.58 0.54 -17.48
C ARG A 520 -16.09 0.68 -18.92
N ALA A 521 -15.13 1.56 -19.17
CA ALA A 521 -14.49 1.72 -20.47
C ALA A 521 -13.49 0.59 -20.77
N THR A 522 -13.41 0.18 -22.04
CA THR A 522 -12.46 -0.87 -22.48
C THR A 522 -11.02 -0.38 -22.34
N GLY A 523 -10.16 -1.18 -21.70
CA GLY A 523 -8.72 -0.89 -21.55
C GLY A 523 -8.37 0.09 -20.43
N ALA A 524 -9.35 0.63 -19.71
CA ALA A 524 -9.11 1.43 -18.51
C ALA A 524 -8.77 0.55 -17.30
N ALA A 525 -8.00 1.09 -16.36
CA ALA A 525 -7.58 0.36 -15.17
C ALA A 525 -8.73 0.22 -14.17
N GLY A 526 -8.88 -0.95 -13.58
CA GLY A 526 -9.78 -1.19 -12.45
C GLY A 526 -9.43 -0.31 -11.25
N GLY A 527 -10.46 0.05 -10.47
CA GLY A 527 -10.30 0.68 -9.17
C GLY A 527 -9.92 -0.32 -8.08
N VAL A 528 -9.90 0.12 -6.83
CA VAL A 528 -9.43 -0.69 -5.71
C VAL A 528 -10.42 -0.71 -4.55
N TRP A 529 -10.67 -1.90 -4.01
CA TRP A 529 -11.25 -2.07 -2.68
C TRP A 529 -10.14 -2.37 -1.69
N THR A 530 -9.99 -1.52 -0.68
CA THR A 530 -9.10 -1.74 0.45
C THR A 530 -9.87 -2.08 1.73
N LEU A 531 -9.41 -3.08 2.47
CA LEU A 531 -9.93 -3.44 3.77
C LEU A 531 -8.81 -3.49 4.79
N TYR A 532 -9.05 -2.89 5.95
CA TYR A 532 -8.14 -2.94 7.09
C TYR A 532 -8.84 -3.42 8.37
N SER A 533 -8.22 -4.37 9.06
CA SER A 533 -8.58 -4.84 10.40
C SER A 533 -7.36 -5.42 11.12
N PRO A 534 -7.14 -5.18 12.43
CA PRO A 534 -5.98 -5.67 13.16
C PRO A 534 -5.79 -7.20 13.13
N THR A 535 -6.88 -7.96 13.07
CA THR A 535 -6.87 -9.42 12.85
C THR A 535 -7.80 -9.75 11.70
N LEU A 536 -7.44 -10.73 10.86
CA LEU A 536 -8.24 -11.05 9.68
C LEU A 536 -8.13 -12.52 9.25
N THR A 537 -9.28 -13.12 8.95
CA THR A 537 -9.37 -14.43 8.31
C THR A 537 -10.09 -14.34 6.97
N ILE A 538 -9.55 -15.00 5.95
CA ILE A 538 -10.18 -15.21 4.64
C ILE A 538 -10.57 -16.67 4.54
N GLY A 539 -11.84 -16.96 4.29
CA GLY A 539 -12.29 -18.34 4.15
C GLY A 539 -13.39 -18.57 3.13
N SER A 540 -13.95 -19.78 3.10
CA SER A 540 -14.84 -20.23 2.03
C SER A 540 -16.32 -19.84 2.24
N ALA A 541 -16.75 -19.70 3.49
CA ALA A 541 -18.11 -19.36 3.85
C ALA A 541 -18.15 -18.63 5.19
N VAL A 542 -19.16 -17.78 5.39
CA VAL A 542 -19.35 -17.11 6.68
C VAL A 542 -19.52 -18.18 7.78
N PRO A 543 -18.70 -18.18 8.84
CA PRO A 543 -18.81 -19.17 9.90
C PRO A 543 -20.19 -19.12 10.54
N SER A 544 -20.81 -20.29 10.77
CA SER A 544 -22.09 -20.35 11.48
C SER A 544 -21.91 -19.78 12.88
N GLN A 545 -22.72 -18.80 13.27
CA GLN A 545 -22.75 -18.27 14.63
C GLN A 545 -23.32 -19.35 15.57
N ALA A 546 -22.47 -20.28 16.02
CA ALA A 546 -22.83 -21.20 17.08
C ALA A 546 -22.99 -20.39 18.38
N ASP A 547 -24.18 -20.47 18.98
CA ASP A 547 -24.46 -20.09 20.37
C ASP A 547 -24.27 -18.62 20.80
N GLY A 548 -24.40 -17.66 19.88
CA GLY A 548 -24.49 -16.24 20.23
C GLY A 548 -23.18 -15.60 20.71
N THR A 549 -22.04 -16.22 20.40
CA THR A 549 -20.73 -15.56 20.50
C THR A 549 -20.53 -14.69 19.26
N HIS A 550 -20.53 -13.37 19.43
CA HIS A 550 -20.10 -12.45 18.37
C HIS A 550 -18.71 -12.89 17.86
N GLN A 551 -18.54 -13.00 16.54
CA GLN A 551 -17.21 -13.14 15.95
C GLN A 551 -16.36 -11.96 16.42
N SER A 552 -15.31 -12.23 17.18
CA SER A 552 -14.40 -11.20 17.68
C SER A 552 -13.44 -10.70 16.60
N ASP A 553 -13.32 -11.45 15.50
CA ASP A 553 -12.29 -11.28 14.47
C ASP A 553 -12.95 -11.02 13.12
N THR A 554 -12.35 -10.13 12.32
CA THR A 554 -12.82 -9.83 10.96
C THR A 554 -12.70 -11.05 10.06
N TYR A 555 -13.79 -11.41 9.39
CA TYR A 555 -13.86 -12.53 8.46
C TYR A 555 -14.34 -12.06 7.09
N VAL A 556 -13.59 -12.40 6.04
CA VAL A 556 -13.92 -12.08 4.64
C VAL A 556 -14.04 -13.39 3.86
N THR A 557 -15.08 -13.56 3.05
CA THR A 557 -15.20 -14.77 2.24
C THR A 557 -14.46 -14.61 0.92
N ALA A 558 -14.03 -15.72 0.32
CA ALA A 558 -13.49 -15.71 -1.03
C ALA A 558 -14.48 -15.14 -2.05
N ASP A 559 -15.79 -15.36 -1.85
CA ASP A 559 -16.84 -14.82 -2.71
C ASP A 559 -16.90 -13.28 -2.71
N ASP A 560 -16.61 -12.64 -1.57
CA ASP A 560 -16.55 -11.18 -1.46
C ASP A 560 -15.38 -10.64 -2.31
N ILE A 561 -14.22 -11.29 -2.23
CA ILE A 561 -13.03 -10.95 -3.04
C ILE A 561 -13.29 -11.22 -4.52
N ASN A 562 -13.84 -12.39 -4.84
CA ASN A 562 -14.12 -12.84 -6.20
C ASN A 562 -15.11 -11.89 -6.89
N ALA A 563 -16.13 -11.40 -6.18
CA ALA A 563 -17.07 -10.43 -6.74
C ALA A 563 -16.37 -9.16 -7.24
N VAL A 564 -15.42 -8.62 -6.48
CA VAL A 564 -14.65 -7.42 -6.87
C VAL A 564 -13.71 -7.72 -8.03
N LEU A 565 -12.92 -8.79 -7.95
CA LEU A 565 -12.00 -9.20 -9.03
C LEU A 565 -12.75 -9.44 -10.35
N ASN A 566 -13.88 -10.16 -10.30
CA ASN A 566 -14.68 -10.48 -11.48
C ASN A 566 -15.43 -9.27 -12.06
N SER A 567 -15.55 -8.18 -11.30
CA SER A 567 -16.04 -6.89 -11.79
C SER A 567 -14.97 -6.06 -12.52
N GLY A 568 -13.71 -6.52 -12.54
CA GLY A 568 -12.58 -5.76 -13.08
C GLY A 568 -11.93 -4.80 -12.08
N GLY A 569 -12.08 -5.07 -10.78
CA GLY A 569 -11.45 -4.31 -9.69
C GLY A 569 -10.26 -5.03 -9.08
N SER A 570 -9.42 -4.29 -8.37
CA SER A 570 -8.33 -4.80 -7.53
C SER A 570 -8.73 -4.85 -6.06
N VAL A 571 -8.10 -5.73 -5.30
CA VAL A 571 -8.38 -5.94 -3.87
C VAL A 571 -7.09 -5.80 -3.05
N GLY A 572 -7.14 -4.99 -2.01
CA GLY A 572 -6.09 -4.85 -1.00
C GLY A 572 -6.63 -5.17 0.39
N ILE A 573 -6.08 -6.16 1.08
CA ILE A 573 -6.50 -6.52 2.44
C ILE A 573 -5.26 -6.49 3.34
N SER A 574 -5.35 -5.78 4.45
CA SER A 574 -4.22 -5.57 5.35
C SER A 574 -4.60 -5.71 6.82
N THR A 575 -3.72 -6.32 7.62
CA THR A 575 -3.75 -6.19 9.09
C THR A 575 -2.84 -5.09 9.63
N ASN A 576 -2.14 -4.39 8.73
CA ASN A 576 -1.32 -3.21 9.02
C ASN A 576 -2.07 -1.91 8.63
N TYR A 577 -2.28 -1.01 9.61
CA TYR A 577 -2.84 0.33 9.39
C TYR A 577 -1.73 1.33 9.06
N GLN A 578 -1.82 1.96 7.89
CA GLN A 578 -1.01 3.13 7.51
C GLN A 578 0.52 2.94 7.70
N ASN A 579 1.02 1.70 7.72
CA ASN A 579 2.42 1.37 7.99
C ASN A 579 2.95 1.84 9.36
N LEU A 580 2.07 1.90 10.37
CA LEU A 580 2.43 2.28 11.73
C LEU A 580 2.88 1.07 12.57
N SER A 581 4.20 0.85 12.68
CA SER A 581 4.81 -0.30 13.37
C SER A 581 4.49 -0.42 14.87
N GLN A 582 3.93 0.64 15.47
CA GLN A 582 3.54 0.69 16.88
C GLN A 582 2.12 0.15 17.14
N VAL A 583 1.33 -0.08 16.08
CA VAL A 583 -0.03 -0.62 16.18
C VAL A 583 0.04 -2.15 16.19
N SER A 584 -0.53 -2.77 17.22
CA SER A 584 -0.58 -4.24 17.31
C SER A 584 -1.38 -4.83 16.16
N SER A 585 -0.78 -5.80 15.46
CA SER A 585 -1.39 -6.55 14.36
C SER A 585 -1.33 -8.03 14.68
N GLY A 586 -2.45 -8.73 14.52
CA GLY A 586 -2.47 -10.18 14.47
C GLY A 586 -2.28 -10.71 13.05
N PRO A 587 -2.36 -12.05 12.88
CA PRO A 587 -2.09 -12.70 11.60
C PRO A 587 -3.21 -12.46 10.59
N LEU A 588 -2.85 -12.59 9.31
CA LEU A 588 -3.78 -12.74 8.19
C LEU A 588 -3.80 -14.21 7.79
N THR A 589 -4.93 -14.89 7.95
CA THR A 589 -5.06 -16.33 7.65
C THR A 589 -5.99 -16.57 6.47
N ILE A 590 -5.55 -17.34 5.48
CA ILE A 590 -6.39 -17.94 4.45
C ILE A 590 -6.67 -19.39 4.86
N GLU A 591 -7.94 -19.71 5.10
CA GLU A 591 -8.37 -21.03 5.59
C GLU A 591 -8.17 -22.13 4.54
N SER A 592 -8.14 -23.37 5.02
CA SER A 592 -8.02 -24.54 4.17
C SER A 592 -9.17 -24.62 3.17
N GLY A 593 -8.86 -24.98 1.92
CA GLY A 593 -9.86 -25.13 0.84
C GLY A 593 -10.42 -23.81 0.27
N THR A 594 -9.96 -22.66 0.74
CA THR A 594 -10.44 -21.33 0.26
C THR A 594 -10.05 -21.09 -1.20
N GLN A 595 -11.01 -20.70 -2.05
CA GLN A 595 -10.79 -20.50 -3.49
C GLN A 595 -11.01 -19.05 -3.92
N ILE A 596 -9.93 -18.27 -4.00
CA ILE A 596 -9.94 -16.94 -4.61
C ILE A 596 -9.73 -17.11 -6.12
N LEU A 597 -10.76 -16.81 -6.91
CA LEU A 597 -10.81 -17.06 -8.35
C LEU A 597 -11.30 -15.83 -9.13
N GLN A 598 -10.41 -15.28 -9.95
CA GLN A 598 -10.78 -14.38 -11.04
C GLN A 598 -11.15 -15.20 -12.28
N SER A 599 -12.45 -15.31 -12.53
CA SER A 599 -13.05 -16.04 -13.65
C SER A 599 -13.63 -15.13 -14.75
N ALA A 600 -13.78 -13.84 -14.48
CA ALA A 600 -14.29 -12.84 -15.40
C ALA A 600 -13.59 -11.48 -15.18
N GLY A 601 -13.97 -10.47 -15.98
CA GLY A 601 -13.50 -9.09 -15.86
C GLY A 601 -12.41 -8.67 -16.86
N PRO A 602 -12.35 -7.38 -17.24
CA PRO A 602 -11.30 -6.84 -18.10
C PRO A 602 -9.96 -6.89 -17.34
N GLY A 603 -8.98 -7.62 -17.89
CA GLY A 603 -7.79 -8.06 -17.15
C GLY A 603 -6.84 -6.97 -16.66
N GLY A 604 -5.91 -7.34 -15.77
CA GLY A 604 -4.90 -6.42 -15.20
C GLY A 604 -5.05 -6.16 -13.70
N ASN A 605 -6.00 -6.83 -13.02
CA ASN A 605 -6.28 -6.66 -11.60
C ASN A 605 -5.10 -7.08 -10.72
N SER A 606 -5.13 -6.63 -9.45
CA SER A 606 -4.19 -7.05 -8.42
C SER A 606 -4.90 -7.50 -7.15
N LEU A 607 -4.34 -8.53 -6.50
CA LEU A 607 -4.65 -8.95 -5.15
C LEU A 607 -3.43 -8.69 -4.25
N TYR A 608 -3.57 -7.76 -3.31
CA TYR A 608 -2.55 -7.41 -2.34
C TYR A 608 -3.00 -7.83 -0.94
N LEU A 609 -2.34 -8.82 -0.35
CA LEU A 609 -2.59 -9.28 1.01
C LEU A 609 -1.38 -8.95 1.87
N ALA A 610 -1.58 -8.19 2.94
CA ALA A 610 -0.51 -7.77 3.84
C ALA A 610 -0.86 -8.10 5.30
N SER A 611 0.12 -8.62 6.03
CA SER A 611 0.04 -8.83 7.46
C SER A 611 1.10 -8.02 8.18
N GLY A 612 0.74 -7.36 9.28
CA GLY A 612 1.71 -6.78 10.20
C GLY A 612 2.49 -7.83 11.01
N SER A 613 2.02 -9.09 11.02
CA SER A 613 2.68 -10.25 11.63
C SER A 613 2.79 -11.38 10.60
N ASP A 614 2.24 -12.57 10.90
CA ASP A 614 2.26 -13.72 10.00
C ASP A 614 1.17 -13.62 8.93
N LEU A 615 1.48 -14.09 7.72
CA LEU A 615 0.52 -14.33 6.65
C LEU A 615 0.51 -15.84 6.35
N ILE A 616 -0.62 -16.49 6.63
CA ILE A 616 -0.73 -17.95 6.57
C ILE A 616 -1.73 -18.35 5.49
N MET A 617 -1.29 -19.13 4.52
CA MET A 617 -2.14 -19.78 3.51
C MET A 617 -2.16 -21.28 3.73
N ASN A 618 -3.27 -21.79 4.26
CA ASN A 618 -3.43 -23.19 4.63
C ASN A 618 -3.57 -24.12 3.42
N SER A 619 -3.39 -25.42 3.65
CA SER A 619 -3.49 -26.44 2.61
C SER A 619 -4.87 -26.46 1.95
N GLY A 620 -4.94 -26.81 0.67
CA GLY A 620 -6.14 -26.79 -0.16
C GLY A 620 -6.57 -25.38 -0.62
N ALA A 621 -5.98 -24.30 -0.09
CA ALA A 621 -6.31 -22.95 -0.55
C ALA A 621 -5.75 -22.69 -1.96
N SER A 622 -6.42 -21.83 -2.73
CA SER A 622 -5.94 -21.40 -4.03
C SER A 622 -6.25 -19.94 -4.36
N ILE A 623 -5.34 -19.31 -5.10
CA ILE A 623 -5.49 -17.96 -5.68
C ILE A 623 -5.22 -18.07 -7.17
N GLN A 624 -6.25 -17.94 -7.99
CA GLN A 624 -6.17 -18.26 -9.42
C GLN A 624 -6.85 -17.20 -10.28
N SER A 625 -6.30 -16.97 -11.46
CA SER A 625 -6.97 -16.27 -12.55
C SER A 625 -7.11 -17.17 -13.76
N THR A 626 -8.30 -17.18 -14.34
CA THR A 626 -8.63 -17.83 -15.62
C THR A 626 -9.07 -16.81 -16.69
N SER A 627 -9.33 -15.56 -16.29
CA SER A 627 -9.67 -14.46 -17.18
C SER A 627 -8.84 -13.24 -16.85
N GLY A 628 -8.07 -12.73 -17.82
CA GLY A 628 -7.14 -11.61 -17.59
C GLY A 628 -5.97 -11.96 -16.65
N THR A 629 -4.99 -11.08 -16.57
CA THR A 629 -3.86 -11.25 -15.64
C THR A 629 -4.27 -10.82 -14.23
N LEU A 630 -3.79 -11.51 -13.20
CA LEU A 630 -3.95 -11.15 -11.78
C LEU A 630 -2.58 -11.02 -11.10
N GLY A 631 -2.16 -9.80 -10.79
CA GLY A 631 -0.96 -9.55 -9.98
C GLY A 631 -1.21 -9.95 -8.53
N ILE A 632 -0.33 -10.75 -7.93
CA ILE A 632 -0.51 -11.23 -6.55
C ILE A 632 0.68 -10.79 -5.71
N SER A 633 0.40 -10.21 -4.54
CA SER A 633 1.42 -9.88 -3.54
C SER A 633 0.97 -10.39 -2.18
N LEU A 634 1.74 -11.29 -1.59
CA LEU A 634 1.55 -11.81 -0.24
C LEU A 634 2.72 -11.29 0.62
N VAL A 635 2.40 -10.42 1.58
CA VAL A 635 3.39 -9.69 2.37
C VAL A 635 3.16 -9.96 3.86
N ALA A 636 4.04 -10.71 4.52
CA ALA A 636 4.12 -10.75 5.98
C ALA A 636 5.14 -9.71 6.47
N ASP A 637 5.12 -9.40 7.78
CA ASP A 637 5.97 -8.35 8.39
C ASP A 637 5.92 -7.03 7.61
N ALA A 638 4.71 -6.58 7.25
CA ALA A 638 4.53 -5.36 6.46
C ALA A 638 5.08 -4.09 7.15
N TYR A 639 5.37 -4.15 8.47
CA TYR A 639 6.02 -3.09 9.22
C TYR A 639 7.55 -3.08 9.11
N GLY A 640 8.15 -4.18 8.64
CA GLY A 640 9.61 -4.34 8.57
C GLY A 640 10.28 -4.39 9.93
N VAL A 641 9.58 -4.90 10.96
CA VAL A 641 10.12 -5.04 12.32
C VAL A 641 10.86 -6.36 12.51
N GLY A 642 10.87 -7.23 11.50
CA GLY A 642 11.50 -8.55 11.55
C GLY A 642 10.65 -9.58 12.31
N GLN A 643 9.36 -9.29 12.54
CA GLN A 643 8.41 -10.17 13.21
C GLN A 643 7.26 -10.47 12.24
N GLY A 644 7.30 -11.64 11.62
CA GLY A 644 6.25 -12.07 10.69
C GLY A 644 6.77 -13.02 9.61
N SER A 645 6.05 -14.13 9.42
CA SER A 645 6.39 -15.17 8.47
C SER A 645 5.30 -15.32 7.41
N LEU A 646 5.72 -15.48 6.16
CA LEU A 646 4.83 -15.90 5.09
C LEU A 646 4.84 -17.43 5.00
N ILE A 647 3.71 -18.07 5.27
CA ILE A 647 3.58 -19.54 5.30
C ILE A 647 2.58 -19.97 4.23
N VAL A 648 3.03 -20.74 3.23
CA VAL A 648 2.22 -21.25 2.13
C VAL A 648 2.23 -22.78 2.15
N GLY A 649 1.05 -23.40 2.31
CA GLY A 649 0.89 -24.86 2.41
C GLY A 649 0.56 -25.38 3.80
N GLY A 650 0.34 -24.49 4.78
CA GLY A 650 0.14 -24.83 6.19
C GLY A 650 1.43 -25.25 6.92
N SER A 651 1.39 -25.27 8.25
CA SER A 651 2.50 -25.71 9.10
C SER A 651 2.61 -27.24 9.07
N GLY A 652 3.17 -27.80 8.00
CA GLY A 652 3.75 -29.15 8.11
C GLY A 652 4.72 -29.15 9.27
N GLN A 653 4.66 -30.14 10.18
CA GLN A 653 5.68 -30.27 11.21
C GLN A 653 7.03 -30.28 10.50
N ILE A 654 7.88 -29.30 10.82
CA ILE A 654 9.26 -29.31 10.37
C ILE A 654 9.96 -30.35 11.24
N VAL A 655 9.95 -31.59 10.76
CA VAL A 655 10.61 -32.70 11.45
C VAL A 655 12.12 -32.53 11.28
N THR A 656 12.73 -32.00 12.35
CA THR A 656 14.11 -32.12 12.90
C THR A 656 15.21 -32.79 12.06
N PRO A 657 16.49 -32.66 12.43
CA PRO A 657 17.36 -31.49 12.65
C PRO A 657 18.39 -31.35 11.49
N LEU A 658 18.95 -30.15 11.20
CA LEU A 658 20.29 -30.08 10.56
C LEU A 658 21.38 -30.48 11.57
N SER A 659 21.20 -31.62 12.22
CA SER A 659 22.27 -32.24 12.98
C SER A 659 23.29 -32.83 12.00
N ILE A 660 24.48 -33.02 12.54
CA ILE A 660 25.68 -33.63 11.97
C ILE A 660 25.42 -34.99 11.26
N ASN A 661 24.23 -35.60 11.40
CA ASN A 661 23.83 -36.86 10.79
C ASN A 661 22.60 -36.72 9.86
N ARG A 662 22.85 -36.33 8.60
CA ARG A 662 22.11 -36.65 7.37
C ARG A 662 20.60 -37.00 7.50
N GLN A 663 19.74 -36.04 7.81
CA GLN A 663 18.38 -36.03 7.25
C GLN A 663 18.11 -34.66 6.65
N ALA A 664 17.97 -34.62 5.31
CA ALA A 664 17.50 -33.43 4.60
C ALA A 664 16.18 -32.97 5.22
N LEU A 665 15.92 -31.66 5.22
CA LEU A 665 14.66 -31.06 5.68
C LEU A 665 13.47 -31.71 4.96
N SER A 666 12.92 -32.80 5.53
CA SER A 666 11.89 -33.59 4.87
C SER A 666 10.54 -32.96 5.16
N LEU A 667 10.13 -32.04 4.30
CA LEU A 667 8.76 -31.53 4.31
C LEU A 667 7.88 -32.53 3.57
N ALA A 668 7.01 -33.23 4.30
CA ALA A 668 5.95 -34.00 3.67
C ALA A 668 4.99 -33.05 2.96
N ALA A 669 4.57 -33.40 1.74
CA ALA A 669 3.56 -32.65 1.01
C ALA A 669 2.25 -32.64 1.84
N PRO A 670 1.65 -31.47 2.11
CA PRO A 670 0.36 -31.41 2.81
C PRO A 670 -0.73 -32.06 1.96
N GLU A 671 -1.67 -32.76 2.59
CA GLU A 671 -2.88 -33.23 1.91
C GLU A 671 -3.65 -32.01 1.35
N GLY A 672 -3.82 -31.98 0.03
CA GLY A 672 -4.57 -30.93 -0.68
C GLY A 672 -3.76 -29.83 -1.38
N GLY A 673 -2.46 -29.65 -1.08
CA GLY A 673 -1.55 -28.67 -1.74
C GLY A 673 -2.03 -27.21 -1.73
N VAL A 674 -1.21 -26.25 -2.14
CA VAL A 674 -1.67 -24.86 -2.40
C VAL A 674 -1.47 -24.53 -3.87
N ALA A 675 -2.40 -23.81 -4.51
CA ALA A 675 -2.27 -23.40 -5.91
C ALA A 675 -2.29 -21.88 -6.07
N ILE A 676 -1.30 -21.32 -6.78
CA ILE A 676 -1.25 -19.90 -7.14
C ILE A 676 -1.05 -19.77 -8.65
N ALA A 677 -2.03 -19.18 -9.35
CA ALA A 677 -2.01 -18.99 -10.79
C ALA A 677 -2.35 -17.55 -11.19
N THR A 678 -1.38 -16.79 -11.72
CA THR A 678 -1.57 -15.35 -12.06
C THR A 678 -2.03 -15.09 -13.49
N ASN A 679 -2.08 -16.14 -14.33
CA ASN A 679 -2.39 -16.05 -15.77
C ASN A 679 -1.55 -15.01 -16.51
N GLY A 680 -0.23 -15.04 -16.30
CA GLY A 680 0.70 -14.15 -16.96
C GLY A 680 1.22 -13.02 -16.08
N ALA A 681 0.59 -12.68 -14.95
CA ALA A 681 1.03 -11.59 -14.06
C ALA A 681 2.12 -11.98 -13.05
N ASN A 682 2.70 -10.98 -12.38
CA ASN A 682 3.78 -11.20 -11.42
C ASN A 682 3.23 -11.69 -10.07
N LEU A 683 4.06 -12.45 -9.36
CA LEU A 683 3.81 -12.94 -8.01
C LEU A 683 4.94 -12.51 -7.08
N ASN A 684 4.58 -11.78 -6.02
CA ASN A 684 5.50 -11.36 -4.96
C ASN A 684 5.16 -12.08 -3.66
N LEU A 685 6.14 -12.79 -3.09
CA LEU A 685 6.04 -13.52 -1.83
C LEU A 685 7.11 -12.98 -0.87
N THR A 686 6.71 -12.17 0.11
CA THR A 686 7.64 -11.55 1.03
C THR A 686 7.31 -11.87 2.48
N GLY A 687 8.30 -12.36 3.21
CA GLY A 687 8.28 -12.55 4.65
C GLY A 687 9.00 -11.44 5.41
N ALA A 688 9.45 -11.74 6.63
CA ALA A 688 10.31 -10.88 7.43
C ALA A 688 11.39 -10.16 6.59
N VAL A 689 11.45 -8.83 6.70
CA VAL A 689 12.23 -7.98 5.78
C VAL A 689 13.62 -7.64 6.32
N VAL A 690 13.78 -7.63 7.66
CA VAL A 690 15.00 -7.21 8.36
C VAL A 690 15.35 -8.24 9.43
N VAL A 691 16.64 -8.49 9.64
CA VAL A 691 17.12 -9.25 10.81
C VAL A 691 16.87 -8.39 12.06
N PRO A 692 16.14 -8.86 13.08
CA PRO A 692 15.87 -8.08 14.28
C PRO A 692 17.17 -7.54 14.90
N ALA A 693 17.22 -6.23 15.14
CA ALA A 693 18.34 -5.62 15.84
C ALA A 693 18.42 -6.20 17.26
N GLY A 694 19.61 -6.68 17.66
CA GLY A 694 19.83 -7.36 18.93
C GLY A 694 19.22 -6.62 20.12
N GLY A 695 18.26 -7.26 20.78
CA GLY A 695 17.52 -6.80 21.94
C GLY A 695 16.48 -7.85 22.34
N ALA A 696 16.05 -7.85 23.60
CA ALA A 696 15.17 -8.87 24.23
C ALA A 696 13.73 -8.88 23.69
N GLN A 697 13.54 -8.86 22.37
CA GLN A 697 12.28 -9.02 21.67
C GLN A 697 12.14 -10.49 21.24
N SER A 698 10.94 -11.04 21.34
CA SER A 698 10.61 -12.40 20.93
C SER A 698 11.03 -12.64 19.49
N VAL A 699 11.91 -13.62 19.29
CA VAL A 699 12.32 -14.09 17.97
C VAL A 699 11.13 -14.77 17.29
N ASN A 700 11.00 -14.64 15.97
CA ASN A 700 10.09 -15.47 15.18
C ASN A 700 10.49 -16.95 15.26
N ASP A 701 9.55 -17.82 15.65
CA ASP A 701 9.76 -19.27 15.65
C ASP A 701 9.69 -19.88 14.22
N ASN A 702 9.23 -19.09 13.24
CA ASN A 702 8.99 -19.47 11.85
C ASN A 702 9.96 -18.79 10.86
N PRO A 703 10.36 -19.45 9.76
CA PRO A 703 11.27 -18.87 8.76
C PRO A 703 10.65 -17.61 8.14
N GLY A 704 11.47 -16.75 7.53
CA GLY A 704 10.95 -15.56 6.84
C GLY A 704 9.86 -15.92 5.83
N VAL A 705 10.17 -16.85 4.93
CA VAL A 705 9.20 -17.46 4.01
C VAL A 705 9.27 -18.99 4.07
N LEU A 706 8.13 -19.66 4.19
CA LEU A 706 7.96 -21.11 4.05
C LEU A 706 6.97 -21.43 2.92
N ILE A 707 7.41 -22.18 1.92
CA ILE A 707 6.56 -22.71 0.84
C ILE A 707 6.65 -24.23 0.86
N ASN A 708 5.53 -24.92 1.11
CA ASN A 708 5.49 -26.36 1.21
C ASN A 708 4.36 -26.96 0.37
N GLY A 709 4.70 -27.82 -0.61
CA GLY A 709 3.75 -28.47 -1.51
C GLY A 709 2.85 -27.52 -2.31
N ALA A 710 3.41 -26.42 -2.80
CA ALA A 710 2.68 -25.44 -3.59
C ALA A 710 2.87 -25.62 -5.10
N ALA A 711 1.82 -25.42 -5.89
CA ALA A 711 1.85 -25.30 -7.33
C ALA A 711 1.72 -23.82 -7.73
N ILE A 712 2.84 -23.21 -8.12
CA ILE A 712 2.92 -21.80 -8.51
C ILE A 712 3.13 -21.73 -10.03
N SER A 713 2.24 -21.02 -10.72
CA SER A 713 2.34 -20.77 -12.16
C SER A 713 2.01 -19.33 -12.50
N THR A 714 2.93 -18.63 -13.14
CA THR A 714 2.66 -17.31 -13.72
C THR A 714 2.49 -17.37 -15.23
N VAL A 715 2.29 -18.57 -15.79
CA VAL A 715 2.13 -18.78 -17.22
C VAL A 715 0.75 -18.29 -17.65
N GLY A 716 0.72 -17.31 -18.56
CA GLY A 716 -0.48 -16.87 -19.27
C GLY A 716 -0.42 -17.23 -20.74
N SER A 717 -1.48 -16.90 -21.48
CA SER A 717 -1.60 -17.18 -22.91
C SER A 717 -0.62 -16.38 -23.79
N THR A 718 -0.17 -15.21 -23.33
CA THR A 718 0.70 -14.30 -24.11
C THR A 718 2.07 -14.05 -23.47
N ARG A 719 2.20 -14.21 -22.16
CA ARG A 719 3.45 -14.00 -21.42
C ARG A 719 3.51 -14.88 -20.17
N ARG A 720 4.71 -14.98 -19.59
CA ARG A 720 4.92 -15.47 -18.23
C ARG A 720 5.28 -14.29 -17.33
N GLY A 721 4.67 -14.21 -16.16
CA GLY A 721 5.04 -13.20 -15.17
C GLY A 721 6.22 -13.65 -14.31
N ASP A 722 6.78 -12.74 -13.53
CA ASP A 722 7.92 -13.06 -12.67
C ASP A 722 7.47 -13.51 -11.28
N VAL A 723 8.27 -14.38 -10.65
CA VAL A 723 8.11 -14.78 -9.25
C VAL A 723 9.25 -14.19 -8.45
N PHE A 724 8.93 -13.43 -7.42
CA PHE A 724 9.88 -12.88 -6.46
C PHE A 724 9.58 -13.43 -5.07
N VAL A 725 10.59 -14.04 -4.43
CA VAL A 725 10.52 -14.58 -3.07
C VAL A 725 11.60 -13.92 -2.23
N LYS A 726 11.22 -13.32 -1.10
CA LYS A 726 12.19 -12.71 -0.17
C LYS A 726 11.82 -13.00 1.29
N GLY A 727 12.79 -13.45 2.09
CA GLY A 727 12.61 -13.67 3.51
C GLY A 727 13.89 -13.56 4.33
N ALA A 728 13.75 -13.13 5.58
CA ALA A 728 14.81 -13.11 6.59
C ALA A 728 14.48 -14.07 7.75
N GLY A 729 15.46 -14.87 8.16
CA GLY A 729 15.36 -15.75 9.34
C GLY A 729 15.75 -15.00 10.60
N GLY A 730 15.19 -15.40 11.74
CA GLY A 730 15.44 -14.80 13.05
C GLY A 730 16.84 -15.04 13.62
N VAL A 731 17.13 -14.31 14.70
CA VAL A 731 18.32 -14.49 15.56
C VAL A 731 18.11 -15.63 16.55
N ALA A 732 19.15 -16.38 16.91
CA ALA A 732 19.05 -17.32 18.03
C ALA A 732 18.77 -16.55 19.34
N GLY A 733 17.55 -16.62 19.86
CA GLY A 733 17.21 -16.01 21.15
C GLY A 733 17.69 -16.84 22.35
N ASP A 734 17.78 -16.21 23.52
CA ASP A 734 18.00 -16.88 24.82
C ASP A 734 16.86 -17.87 25.19
N SER A 735 15.72 -17.81 24.48
CA SER A 735 14.56 -18.70 24.63
C SER A 735 14.72 -20.06 23.94
N VAL A 736 15.78 -20.28 23.15
CA VAL A 736 16.12 -21.61 22.67
C VAL A 736 16.74 -22.36 23.85
N ASN A 737 15.91 -23.14 24.57
CA ASN A 737 16.34 -24.00 25.68
C ASN A 737 17.68 -24.68 25.33
N ALA A 738 18.58 -24.74 26.31
CA ALA A 738 19.96 -25.24 26.21
C ALA A 738 20.13 -26.67 25.62
N ASP A 739 19.04 -27.37 25.28
CA ASP A 739 18.99 -28.65 24.57
C ASP A 739 19.11 -28.49 23.03
N ALA A 740 20.06 -27.65 22.60
CA ALA A 740 20.31 -27.35 21.20
C ALA A 740 21.08 -28.48 20.50
N THR A 741 20.38 -29.53 20.08
CA THR A 741 20.82 -30.45 19.00
C THR A 741 19.98 -30.32 17.73
N VAL A 742 18.97 -29.45 17.76
CA VAL A 742 17.99 -29.24 16.68
C VAL A 742 18.01 -27.77 16.25
N PRO A 743 18.45 -27.47 15.01
CA PRO A 743 18.28 -26.15 14.41
C PRO A 743 16.80 -25.78 14.35
N VAL A 744 16.47 -24.55 14.75
CA VAL A 744 15.08 -24.09 14.75
C VAL A 744 14.76 -23.55 13.36
N PRO A 745 13.69 -24.03 12.70
CA PRO A 745 13.35 -23.58 11.34
C PRO A 745 13.11 -22.08 11.21
N GLY A 746 12.75 -21.41 12.32
CA GLY A 746 12.68 -19.95 12.48
C GLY A 746 13.92 -19.16 12.06
N GLN A 747 15.07 -19.85 12.00
CA GLN A 747 16.36 -19.26 11.71
C GLN A 747 16.71 -19.27 10.21
N ILE A 748 15.83 -19.74 9.33
CA ILE A 748 16.07 -19.78 7.87
C ILE A 748 15.35 -18.61 7.18
N GLY A 749 16.01 -17.98 6.21
CA GLY A 749 15.43 -16.89 5.41
C GLY A 749 14.27 -17.34 4.55
N VAL A 750 14.54 -18.27 3.62
CA VAL A 750 13.54 -18.85 2.71
C VAL A 750 13.66 -20.37 2.70
N ILE A 751 12.54 -21.06 2.91
CA ILE A 751 12.38 -22.50 2.77
C ILE A 751 11.39 -22.81 1.65
N ILE A 752 11.78 -23.65 0.69
CA ILE A 752 10.86 -24.17 -0.35
C ILE A 752 11.00 -25.69 -0.44
N GLY A 753 9.89 -26.42 -0.28
CA GLY A 753 9.91 -27.86 -0.49
C GLY A 753 8.58 -28.59 -0.57
N GLY A 754 8.60 -29.89 -0.26
CA GLY A 754 7.43 -30.77 -0.23
C GLY A 754 6.73 -30.99 -1.58
N GLY A 755 7.49 -31.03 -2.67
CA GLY A 755 6.96 -31.20 -4.02
C GLY A 755 6.52 -29.89 -4.67
N THR A 756 7.02 -28.75 -4.18
CA THR A 756 6.67 -27.44 -4.72
C THR A 756 7.14 -27.31 -6.18
N THR A 757 6.27 -26.80 -7.05
CA THR A 757 6.59 -26.49 -8.45
C THR A 757 6.40 -25.00 -8.72
N ILE A 758 7.39 -24.34 -9.32
CA ILE A 758 7.33 -22.92 -9.73
C ILE A 758 7.55 -22.84 -11.24
N GLN A 759 6.58 -22.30 -11.98
CA GLN A 759 6.69 -22.04 -13.42
C GLN A 759 6.53 -20.56 -13.69
N ALA A 760 7.58 -19.90 -14.18
CA ALA A 760 7.57 -18.45 -14.35
C ALA A 760 8.37 -17.93 -15.55
N GLY A 761 8.33 -16.60 -15.73
CA GLY A 761 9.26 -15.86 -16.59
C GLY A 761 10.64 -15.88 -15.95
N ASN A 762 10.86 -15.00 -14.95
CA ASN A 762 11.99 -15.04 -14.04
C ASN A 762 11.57 -15.57 -12.66
N VAL A 763 12.51 -16.19 -11.94
CA VAL A 763 12.36 -16.62 -10.55
C VAL A 763 13.52 -16.08 -9.73
N ASN A 764 13.23 -15.18 -8.81
CA ASN A 764 14.22 -14.56 -7.93
C ASN A 764 13.94 -14.97 -6.48
N ILE A 765 14.87 -15.65 -5.83
CA ILE A 765 14.76 -16.11 -4.44
C ILE A 765 15.88 -15.50 -3.63
N LEU A 766 15.54 -14.65 -2.67
CA LEU A 766 16.47 -13.93 -1.81
C LEU A 766 16.23 -14.30 -0.35
N GLY A 767 17.19 -14.99 0.26
CA GLY A 767 17.11 -15.42 1.65
C GLY A 767 18.28 -14.89 2.49
N ASN A 768 17.96 -14.30 3.65
CA ASN A 768 18.95 -13.86 4.62
C ASN A 768 18.75 -14.55 5.97
N SER A 769 19.82 -14.84 6.69
CA SER A 769 19.79 -15.47 8.01
C SER A 769 21.01 -15.05 8.82
N THR A 770 20.87 -15.11 10.15
CA THR A 770 21.99 -14.91 11.09
C THR A 770 22.42 -16.18 11.81
N SER A 771 22.00 -17.36 11.33
CA SER A 771 22.18 -18.60 12.10
C SER A 771 22.33 -19.83 11.21
N VAL A 772 21.25 -20.25 10.54
CA VAL A 772 21.20 -21.51 9.78
C VAL A 772 21.43 -21.26 8.31
N ALA A 773 20.38 -21.02 7.53
CA ALA A 773 20.48 -20.94 6.08
C ALA A 773 19.85 -19.66 5.53
N GLY A 774 20.47 -19.06 4.52
CA GLY A 774 19.83 -18.00 3.74
C GLY A 774 18.64 -18.56 2.97
N VAL A 775 18.91 -19.53 2.09
CA VAL A 775 17.89 -20.26 1.31
C VAL A 775 18.06 -21.77 1.49
N SER A 776 16.97 -22.50 1.68
CA SER A 776 16.94 -23.97 1.68
C SER A 776 15.88 -24.49 0.71
N LEU A 777 16.28 -25.37 -0.21
CA LEU A 777 15.40 -26.00 -1.22
C LEU A 777 15.41 -27.52 -1.05
N ASN A 778 14.25 -28.18 -1.01
CA ASN A 778 14.17 -29.65 -0.98
C ASN A 778 12.91 -30.18 -1.68
N ASN A 779 13.05 -31.14 -2.61
CA ASN A 779 11.94 -31.69 -3.38
C ASN A 779 11.15 -30.56 -4.07
N THR A 780 11.88 -29.80 -4.90
CA THR A 780 11.39 -28.55 -5.52
C THR A 780 11.75 -28.56 -7.00
N THR A 781 10.78 -28.21 -7.85
CA THR A 781 11.01 -27.99 -9.28
C THR A 781 10.76 -26.52 -9.63
N ILE A 782 11.77 -25.84 -10.17
CA ILE A 782 11.66 -24.46 -10.66
C ILE A 782 11.87 -24.49 -12.17
N SER A 783 11.02 -23.82 -12.94
CA SER A 783 11.04 -23.86 -14.40
C SER A 783 10.83 -22.49 -15.02
N THR A 784 11.71 -22.13 -15.94
CA THR A 784 11.61 -20.97 -16.82
C THR A 784 11.70 -21.42 -18.28
N ASP A 785 11.29 -20.57 -19.23
CA ASP A 785 11.47 -20.82 -20.67
C ASP A 785 12.71 -20.09 -21.19
N LYS A 786 12.76 -18.76 -20.99
CA LYS A 786 13.85 -17.89 -21.45
C LYS A 786 14.38 -16.94 -20.37
N GLY A 787 13.80 -16.97 -19.17
CA GLY A 787 14.16 -16.06 -18.09
C GLY A 787 15.25 -16.61 -17.16
N VAL A 788 15.45 -15.95 -16.04
CA VAL A 788 16.52 -16.26 -15.08
C VAL A 788 15.95 -16.96 -13.84
N ILE A 789 16.60 -18.04 -13.41
CA ILE A 789 16.44 -18.62 -12.06
C ILE A 789 17.61 -18.09 -11.21
N ASP A 790 17.35 -17.11 -10.34
CA ASP A 790 18.34 -16.46 -9.47
C ASP A 790 18.06 -16.80 -8.00
N ILE A 791 18.94 -17.59 -7.39
CA ILE A 791 18.86 -18.03 -6.01
C ILE A 791 20.03 -17.42 -5.26
N ARG A 792 19.75 -16.55 -4.28
CA ARG A 792 20.76 -15.90 -3.45
C ARG A 792 20.47 -16.10 -1.98
N GLY A 793 21.44 -16.68 -1.29
CA GLY A 793 21.34 -16.98 0.14
C GLY A 793 22.53 -16.47 0.91
N VAL A 794 22.27 -15.70 1.97
CA VAL A 794 23.28 -15.19 2.88
C VAL A 794 22.97 -15.67 4.29
N SER A 795 23.95 -16.28 4.96
CA SER A 795 23.89 -16.66 6.38
C SER A 795 25.14 -16.15 7.10
N GLN A 796 24.93 -15.32 8.13
CA GLN A 796 25.98 -14.73 8.97
C GLN A 796 25.82 -15.17 10.42
N GLY A 797 26.46 -16.27 10.81
CA GLY A 797 26.34 -16.83 12.16
C GLY A 797 27.30 -16.22 13.18
N GLY A 798 26.85 -16.02 14.43
CA GLY A 798 27.75 -15.92 15.60
C GLY A 798 27.75 -14.65 16.45
N THR A 799 26.83 -13.69 16.25
CA THR A 799 26.87 -12.43 17.00
C THR A 799 26.39 -12.50 18.46
N VAL A 800 25.62 -13.54 18.85
CA VAL A 800 24.95 -13.57 20.19
C VAL A 800 25.23 -14.85 21.00
N LEU A 801 25.31 -16.04 20.40
CA LEU A 801 25.64 -17.30 21.09
C LEU A 801 26.55 -18.22 20.24
N PRO A 802 27.88 -18.12 20.35
CA PRO A 802 28.82 -18.90 19.56
C PRO A 802 28.90 -20.34 20.08
N GLY A 803 28.31 -21.31 19.37
CA GLY A 803 28.53 -22.70 19.77
C GLY A 803 27.97 -23.84 18.93
N LYS A 804 26.84 -23.67 18.22
CA LYS A 804 26.07 -24.84 17.73
C LYS A 804 25.49 -24.75 16.32
N GLU A 805 25.50 -23.58 15.71
CA GLU A 805 24.81 -23.34 14.44
C GLU A 805 25.74 -23.56 13.25
N GLN A 806 25.20 -24.00 12.11
CA GLN A 806 25.92 -24.25 10.86
C GLN A 806 25.49 -23.23 9.80
N PRO A 807 26.24 -22.13 9.58
CA PRO A 807 25.88 -21.13 8.59
C PRO A 807 26.02 -21.66 7.16
N ILE A 808 24.93 -21.64 6.40
CA ILE A 808 24.89 -22.05 4.99
C ILE A 808 24.28 -20.92 4.17
N GLY A 809 24.92 -20.48 3.10
CA GLY A 809 24.32 -19.49 2.20
C GLY A 809 23.08 -20.06 1.50
N VAL A 810 23.32 -21.03 0.62
CA VAL A 810 22.27 -21.80 -0.08
C VAL A 810 22.42 -23.29 0.20
N ASP A 811 21.37 -23.91 0.72
CA ASP A 811 21.27 -25.33 1.00
C ASP A 811 20.36 -26.03 -0.02
N ILE A 812 20.94 -26.89 -0.86
CA ILE A 812 20.23 -27.67 -1.87
C ILE A 812 20.10 -29.11 -1.39
N GLY A 813 18.89 -29.47 -0.95
CA GLY A 813 18.51 -30.78 -0.46
C GLY A 813 18.33 -31.83 -1.56
N SER A 814 17.48 -32.82 -1.28
CA SER A 814 17.17 -33.92 -2.22
C SER A 814 16.24 -33.47 -3.35
N SER A 815 16.40 -34.05 -4.55
CA SER A 815 15.45 -33.92 -5.67
C SER A 815 15.11 -32.47 -6.04
N VAL A 816 16.11 -31.59 -6.10
CA VAL A 816 15.95 -30.21 -6.59
C VAL A 816 16.21 -30.17 -8.09
N VAL A 817 15.23 -29.68 -8.84
CA VAL A 817 15.29 -29.58 -10.32
C VAL A 817 15.11 -28.12 -10.74
N LEU A 818 16.08 -27.58 -11.46
CA LEU A 818 16.04 -26.25 -12.06
C LEU A 818 16.01 -26.39 -13.59
N ASN A 819 14.83 -26.23 -14.18
CA ASN A 819 14.68 -26.25 -15.64
C ASN A 819 14.81 -24.84 -16.20
N ALA A 820 15.96 -24.55 -16.79
CA ALA A 820 16.28 -23.24 -17.33
C ALA A 820 15.66 -22.99 -18.71
N GLY A 821 15.25 -24.03 -19.44
CA GLY A 821 14.91 -23.93 -20.85
C GLY A 821 16.09 -23.34 -21.65
N GLN A 822 15.85 -22.23 -22.35
CA GLN A 822 16.86 -21.39 -23.01
C GLN A 822 17.39 -20.26 -22.11
N GLY A 823 16.89 -20.14 -20.87
CA GLY A 823 17.21 -19.09 -19.90
C GLY A 823 18.43 -19.38 -19.02
N TYR A 824 18.64 -18.60 -17.96
CA TYR A 824 19.87 -18.63 -17.14
C TYR A 824 19.62 -19.21 -15.75
N VAL A 825 20.66 -19.76 -15.12
CA VAL A 825 20.63 -20.17 -13.71
C VAL A 825 21.76 -19.52 -12.95
N ARG A 826 21.45 -18.95 -11.79
CA ARG A 826 22.42 -18.38 -10.86
C ARG A 826 22.14 -18.83 -9.44
N ILE A 827 23.15 -19.40 -8.78
CA ILE A 827 23.12 -19.81 -7.39
C ILE A 827 24.28 -19.13 -6.68
N LEU A 828 24.00 -18.17 -5.81
CA LEU A 828 24.98 -17.41 -5.04
C LEU A 828 24.76 -17.66 -3.54
N GLY A 829 25.73 -18.28 -2.89
CA GLY A 829 25.66 -18.61 -1.47
C GLY A 829 26.81 -18.02 -0.66
N ARG A 830 26.50 -17.34 0.45
CA ARG A 830 27.48 -16.89 1.44
C ARG A 830 27.15 -17.48 2.82
N GLY A 831 28.01 -18.33 3.35
CA GLY A 831 27.94 -18.82 4.73
C GLY A 831 29.17 -18.36 5.50
N VAL A 832 29.02 -17.40 6.40
CA VAL A 832 30.14 -16.85 7.17
C VAL A 832 29.83 -16.95 8.65
N ARG A 833 30.87 -17.27 9.43
CA ARG A 833 30.85 -17.25 10.88
C ARG A 833 31.73 -16.11 11.40
N ASP A 834 31.33 -15.46 12.48
CA ASP A 834 32.23 -14.60 13.25
C ASP A 834 33.42 -15.40 13.81
N ALA A 835 34.61 -14.79 13.82
CA ALA A 835 35.85 -15.44 14.24
C ALA A 835 35.79 -15.84 15.74
N ALA A 836 35.46 -17.10 16.02
CA ALA A 836 35.42 -17.64 17.38
C ALA A 836 36.82 -17.97 17.91
N ALA A 837 37.03 -17.80 19.22
CA ALA A 837 38.31 -18.08 19.89
C ALA A 837 38.74 -19.57 19.90
N ASN A 838 37.85 -20.51 19.54
CA ASN A 838 38.17 -21.93 19.44
C ASN A 838 37.46 -22.61 18.23
N PRO A 839 38.06 -22.55 17.02
CA PRO A 839 37.45 -23.08 15.80
C PRO A 839 37.36 -24.62 15.73
N ALA A 840 38.03 -25.37 16.61
CA ALA A 840 38.16 -26.83 16.48
C ALA A 840 36.93 -27.65 16.92
N VAL A 841 35.89 -27.02 17.48
CA VAL A 841 34.69 -27.69 18.04
C VAL A 841 33.39 -27.29 17.31
N LEU A 842 33.46 -26.36 16.36
CA LEU A 842 32.27 -25.78 15.72
C LEU A 842 32.01 -26.40 14.33
N PRO A 843 30.72 -26.54 13.91
CA PRO A 843 30.39 -26.98 12.56
C PRO A 843 30.97 -26.06 11.48
N ASP A 844 31.29 -26.61 10.31
CA ASP A 844 31.79 -25.84 9.17
C ASP A 844 30.69 -25.02 8.52
N ALA A 845 31.00 -23.77 8.15
CA ALA A 845 30.13 -22.92 7.35
C ALA A 845 30.34 -23.19 5.85
N TYR A 846 29.27 -23.10 5.05
CA TYR A 846 29.32 -23.36 3.62
C TYR A 846 28.67 -22.23 2.82
N GLY A 847 29.25 -21.87 1.69
CA GLY A 847 28.60 -20.94 0.75
C GLY A 847 27.37 -21.60 0.12
N VAL A 848 27.61 -22.65 -0.66
CA VAL A 848 26.58 -23.49 -1.28
C VAL A 848 26.80 -24.94 -0.87
N ARG A 849 25.80 -25.57 -0.27
CA ARG A 849 25.81 -27.01 0.08
C ARG A 849 24.81 -27.77 -0.80
N ILE A 850 25.22 -28.90 -1.37
CA ILE A 850 24.45 -29.61 -2.39
C ILE A 850 24.37 -31.12 -2.10
N ASN A 851 23.15 -31.65 -2.12
CA ASN A 851 22.87 -33.09 -2.11
C ASN A 851 22.50 -33.61 -3.50
N ASP A 852 21.40 -33.12 -4.09
CA ASP A 852 20.90 -33.59 -5.38
C ASP A 852 20.32 -32.44 -6.19
N LEU A 853 21.17 -31.85 -7.04
CA LEU A 853 20.86 -30.74 -7.92
C LEU A 853 20.86 -31.20 -9.37
N THR A 854 19.72 -31.04 -10.03
CA THR A 854 19.60 -31.28 -11.47
C THR A 854 19.24 -29.98 -12.18
N ILE A 855 20.07 -29.54 -13.11
CA ILE A 855 19.82 -28.38 -13.96
C ILE A 855 19.62 -28.88 -15.38
N THR A 856 18.47 -28.58 -15.96
CA THR A 856 18.16 -28.95 -17.34
C THR A 856 18.07 -27.72 -18.25
N THR A 857 18.63 -27.82 -19.44
CA THR A 857 18.43 -26.84 -20.52
C THR A 857 17.57 -27.43 -21.63
N SER A 858 17.08 -26.61 -22.54
CA SER A 858 16.40 -27.09 -23.74
C SER A 858 16.72 -26.25 -24.96
N GLY A 859 17.17 -26.92 -26.03
CA GLY A 859 17.50 -26.27 -27.29
C GLY A 859 18.81 -25.47 -27.23
N ALA A 860 19.40 -25.22 -28.40
CA ALA A 860 20.66 -24.51 -28.48
C ALA A 860 20.46 -23.00 -28.24
N ASN A 861 21.05 -22.47 -27.17
CA ASN A 861 21.16 -21.03 -26.93
C ASN A 861 22.64 -20.65 -26.68
N PRO A 862 23.38 -20.25 -27.73
CA PRO A 862 24.76 -19.78 -27.59
C PRO A 862 24.81 -18.52 -26.71
N GLY A 863 25.45 -18.61 -25.54
CA GLY A 863 25.53 -17.52 -24.55
C GLY A 863 24.65 -17.72 -23.30
N GLN A 864 23.89 -18.82 -23.22
CA GLN A 864 23.25 -19.28 -22.00
C GLN A 864 24.32 -19.60 -20.93
N GLN A 865 24.09 -19.21 -19.68
CA GLN A 865 25.03 -19.42 -18.58
C GLN A 865 24.36 -20.00 -17.33
N ILE A 866 25.04 -20.97 -16.72
CA ILE A 866 24.73 -21.55 -15.42
C ILE A 866 25.88 -21.15 -14.48
N THR A 867 25.58 -20.40 -13.42
CA THR A 867 26.56 -19.88 -12.48
C THR A 867 26.29 -20.41 -11.07
N ILE A 868 27.30 -21.04 -10.46
CA ILE A 868 27.24 -21.48 -9.07
C ILE A 868 28.46 -20.89 -8.36
N VAL A 869 28.22 -19.99 -7.39
CA VAL A 869 29.28 -19.35 -6.62
C VAL A 869 29.01 -19.45 -5.13
N GLY A 870 30.00 -19.93 -4.39
CA GLY A 870 29.89 -20.13 -2.95
C GLY A 870 31.05 -19.51 -2.17
N GLN A 871 30.74 -18.75 -1.13
CA GLN A 871 31.72 -18.22 -0.19
C GLN A 871 31.49 -18.79 1.21
N SER A 872 32.52 -19.43 1.77
CA SER A 872 32.60 -19.74 3.20
C SER A 872 33.55 -18.77 3.93
N GLY A 873 33.36 -18.60 5.24
CA GLY A 873 34.27 -17.83 6.09
C GLY A 873 34.09 -18.10 7.58
N GLY A 874 35.13 -17.85 8.37
CA GLY A 874 35.19 -18.13 9.80
C GLY A 874 35.19 -19.63 10.16
N SER A 875 35.54 -20.52 9.22
CA SER A 875 35.50 -22.00 9.44
C SER A 875 36.39 -22.76 8.45
N ALA A 876 36.50 -24.08 8.59
CA ALA A 876 37.22 -24.94 7.64
C ALA A 876 36.32 -25.45 6.49
N GLY A 877 35.09 -24.98 6.39
CA GLY A 877 34.16 -25.38 5.33
C GLY A 877 34.52 -24.84 3.96
N ALA A 878 34.09 -25.57 2.91
CA ALA A 878 34.29 -25.17 1.52
C ALA A 878 33.30 -24.08 1.09
N GLY A 879 33.67 -23.28 0.09
CA GLY A 879 32.76 -22.35 -0.55
C GLY A 879 31.62 -23.09 -1.25
N ILE A 880 31.93 -24.19 -1.95
CA ILE A 880 30.94 -25.14 -2.50
C ILE A 880 31.21 -26.54 -1.95
N GLN A 881 30.19 -27.18 -1.38
CA GLN A 881 30.27 -28.48 -0.74
C GLN A 881 29.19 -29.43 -1.27
N VAL A 882 29.60 -30.49 -1.97
CA VAL A 882 28.76 -31.65 -2.29
C VAL A 882 28.95 -32.72 -1.23
N ASP A 883 27.89 -33.05 -0.52
CA ASP A 883 27.93 -34.04 0.56
C ASP A 883 28.30 -35.44 0.04
N LYS A 884 29.05 -36.19 0.86
CA LYS A 884 29.56 -37.51 0.49
C LYS A 884 28.42 -38.51 0.20
N ASP A 885 28.60 -39.31 -0.85
CA ASP A 885 27.69 -40.36 -1.33
C ASP A 885 26.33 -39.85 -1.88
N ASN A 886 26.20 -38.54 -2.12
CA ASN A 886 25.01 -37.96 -2.73
C ASN A 886 25.16 -37.76 -4.25
N PRO A 887 24.05 -37.69 -5.02
CA PRO A 887 24.09 -37.54 -6.49
C PRO A 887 24.83 -36.29 -7.00
N GLY A 888 24.93 -35.24 -6.18
CA GLY A 888 25.69 -34.04 -6.48
C GLY A 888 25.04 -33.17 -7.56
N ILE A 889 25.85 -32.66 -8.48
CA ILE A 889 25.43 -31.71 -9.51
C ILE A 889 25.30 -32.42 -10.85
N ARG A 890 24.15 -32.29 -11.51
CA ARG A 890 23.89 -32.80 -12.85
C ARG A 890 23.41 -31.67 -13.76
N VAL A 891 24.08 -31.49 -14.89
CA VAL A 891 23.75 -30.49 -15.92
C VAL A 891 23.67 -31.20 -17.26
N PHE A 892 22.52 -31.12 -17.92
CA PHE A 892 22.31 -31.70 -19.26
C PHE A 892 21.15 -31.03 -19.98
N ASP A 893 21.04 -31.25 -21.28
CA ASP A 893 19.89 -30.82 -22.08
C ASP A 893 18.85 -31.93 -22.17
N VAL A 894 17.58 -31.56 -22.03
CA VAL A 894 16.45 -32.47 -22.25
C VAL A 894 16.00 -32.36 -23.71
N GLY A 895 16.34 -33.38 -24.51
CA GLY A 895 15.96 -33.41 -25.92
C GLY A 895 14.44 -33.39 -26.16
N SER A 896 14.03 -33.20 -27.41
CA SER A 896 12.62 -32.99 -27.81
C SER A 896 11.65 -34.12 -27.42
N LYS A 897 12.18 -35.30 -27.05
CA LYS A 897 11.41 -36.47 -26.59
C LYS A 897 11.46 -36.71 -25.07
N GLY A 898 12.11 -35.83 -24.30
CA GLY A 898 12.18 -35.89 -22.84
C GLY A 898 13.03 -37.02 -22.24
N SER A 899 13.39 -38.05 -23.02
CA SER A 899 14.23 -39.19 -22.61
C SER A 899 15.67 -39.15 -23.13
N ASP A 900 15.96 -38.29 -24.11
CA ASP A 900 17.28 -38.20 -24.73
C ASP A 900 18.15 -37.27 -23.88
N LEU A 901 19.20 -37.82 -23.25
CA LEU A 901 20.25 -37.03 -22.59
C LEU A 901 21.14 -36.40 -23.67
N LEU A 902 20.97 -35.12 -23.92
CA LEU A 902 21.78 -34.35 -24.86
C LEU A 902 22.77 -33.46 -24.11
N ALA A 903 23.91 -33.19 -24.75
CA ALA A 903 24.87 -32.25 -24.20
C ALA A 903 24.30 -30.83 -24.30
N SER A 904 24.21 -30.13 -23.17
CA SER A 904 23.81 -28.73 -23.11
C SER A 904 24.75 -27.84 -23.92
N THR A 905 24.25 -26.73 -24.44
CA THR A 905 25.10 -25.68 -25.04
C THR A 905 25.45 -24.59 -24.02
N ALA A 906 24.96 -24.67 -22.79
CA ALA A 906 25.16 -23.65 -21.77
C ALA A 906 26.60 -23.64 -21.24
N ASP A 907 27.12 -22.44 -21.08
CA ASP A 907 28.34 -22.16 -20.36
C ASP A 907 28.12 -22.42 -18.86
N LEU A 908 29.03 -23.14 -18.22
CA LEU A 908 28.99 -23.44 -16.79
C LEU A 908 30.11 -22.70 -16.07
N VAL A 909 29.77 -21.83 -15.11
CA VAL A 909 30.73 -21.11 -14.30
C VAL A 909 30.63 -21.55 -12.85
N ILE A 910 31.74 -22.10 -12.33
CA ILE A 910 31.88 -22.56 -10.95
C ILE A 910 32.91 -21.68 -10.24
N GLY A 911 32.44 -20.97 -9.21
CA GLY A 911 33.27 -20.09 -8.40
C GLY A 911 33.22 -20.43 -6.92
N ALA A 912 34.35 -20.31 -6.22
CA ALA A 912 34.33 -20.42 -4.77
C ALA A 912 35.44 -19.62 -4.09
N SER A 913 35.15 -19.23 -2.85
CA SER A 913 36.10 -18.62 -1.92
C SER A 913 35.90 -19.24 -0.54
N ALA A 914 37.00 -19.47 0.16
CA ALA A 914 37.03 -20.04 1.49
C ALA A 914 38.26 -19.50 2.25
N ASP A 915 38.22 -19.53 3.57
CA ASP A 915 39.36 -19.12 4.40
C ASP A 915 40.63 -19.93 4.06
N ALA A 916 41.79 -19.31 4.19
CA ALA A 916 43.07 -19.92 3.83
C ALA A 916 43.41 -21.21 4.61
N ASN A 917 42.78 -21.42 5.76
CA ASN A 917 42.91 -22.64 6.58
C ASN A 917 41.93 -23.75 6.17
N ALA A 918 40.93 -23.47 5.32
CA ALA A 918 40.05 -24.49 4.77
C ALA A 918 40.85 -25.42 3.84
N PRO A 919 40.63 -26.75 3.89
CA PRO A 919 41.38 -27.72 3.09
C PRO A 919 41.12 -27.55 1.58
N GLN A 920 39.92 -27.11 1.21
CA GLN A 920 39.54 -26.82 -0.17
C GLN A 920 38.38 -25.83 -0.23
N ALA A 921 38.40 -24.91 -1.21
CA ALA A 921 37.29 -24.01 -1.51
C ALA A 921 36.20 -24.69 -2.35
N LEU A 922 36.58 -25.68 -3.15
CA LEU A 922 35.68 -26.47 -4.01
C LEU A 922 35.67 -27.93 -3.58
N ASN A 923 34.48 -28.49 -3.35
CA ASN A 923 34.25 -29.91 -3.22
C ASN A 923 33.02 -30.30 -4.03
N LEU A 924 33.21 -30.70 -5.29
CA LEU A 924 32.09 -30.97 -6.23
C LEU A 924 31.71 -32.45 -6.31
N GLY A 925 32.36 -33.34 -5.55
CA GLY A 925 32.19 -34.79 -5.67
C GLY A 925 32.49 -35.28 -7.10
N THR A 926 31.59 -36.10 -7.65
CA THR A 926 31.63 -36.60 -9.04
C THR A 926 30.51 -35.94 -9.86
N PRO A 927 30.69 -34.70 -10.34
CA PRO A 927 29.65 -33.99 -11.07
C PRO A 927 29.37 -34.61 -12.44
N THR A 928 28.15 -34.44 -12.92
CA THR A 928 27.78 -34.70 -14.32
C THR A 928 27.63 -33.37 -15.04
N PHE A 929 28.69 -32.91 -15.71
CA PHE A 929 28.68 -31.70 -16.54
C PHE A 929 28.60 -32.11 -18.02
N PHE A 930 27.39 -32.50 -18.44
CA PHE A 930 27.14 -32.90 -19.82
C PHE A 930 26.80 -31.67 -20.66
N THR A 931 27.81 -30.83 -20.90
CA THR A 931 27.73 -29.60 -21.71
C THR A 931 28.85 -29.54 -22.75
N ASN A 932 28.51 -29.10 -23.97
CA ASN A 932 29.44 -28.68 -25.01
C ASN A 932 29.76 -27.18 -24.93
N GLY A 933 29.11 -26.46 -24.03
CA GLY A 933 29.49 -25.10 -23.65
C GLY A 933 30.81 -25.10 -22.86
N ARG A 934 31.24 -23.89 -22.47
CA ARG A 934 32.49 -23.71 -21.75
C ARG A 934 32.29 -23.98 -20.26
N ILE A 935 33.17 -24.78 -19.66
CA ILE A 935 33.23 -24.98 -18.21
C ILE A 935 34.33 -24.08 -17.66
N ASN A 936 33.98 -23.14 -16.80
CA ASN A 936 34.92 -22.22 -16.19
C ASN A 936 35.02 -22.38 -14.68
N PHE A 937 36.27 -22.51 -14.20
CA PHE A 937 36.59 -22.55 -12.78
C PHE A 937 37.38 -21.29 -12.41
N ARG A 938 36.92 -20.54 -11.42
CA ARG A 938 37.58 -19.31 -10.97
C ARG A 938 37.42 -19.05 -9.47
N PRO A 939 38.39 -18.42 -8.78
CA PRO A 939 38.17 -17.94 -7.42
C PRO A 939 37.19 -16.77 -7.40
N ALA A 940 35.99 -16.99 -6.86
CA ALA A 940 34.93 -15.98 -6.76
C ALA A 940 34.13 -16.19 -5.48
N GLY A 941 33.57 -15.13 -4.92
CA GLY A 941 32.81 -15.14 -3.67
C GLY A 941 31.44 -14.46 -3.80
N VAL A 942 30.84 -14.20 -2.66
CA VAL A 942 29.52 -13.57 -2.54
C VAL A 942 29.59 -12.52 -1.42
N GLY A 943 29.18 -11.29 -1.73
CA GLY A 943 29.11 -10.16 -0.81
C GLY A 943 28.05 -10.34 0.27
N ALA A 944 28.09 -9.50 1.30
CA ALA A 944 27.13 -9.52 2.41
C ALA A 944 25.69 -9.19 1.98
N ASP A 945 25.53 -8.50 0.85
CA ASP A 945 24.28 -8.16 0.17
C ASP A 945 23.83 -9.25 -0.83
N GLY A 946 24.56 -10.37 -0.91
CA GLY A 946 24.29 -11.45 -1.86
C GLY A 946 24.75 -11.14 -3.29
N THR A 947 25.55 -10.09 -3.51
CA THR A 947 26.14 -9.80 -4.83
C THR A 947 27.36 -10.68 -5.11
N LEU A 948 27.71 -10.87 -6.38
CA LEU A 948 28.88 -11.64 -6.76
C LEU A 948 30.17 -10.84 -6.54
N THR A 949 31.21 -11.49 -6.01
CA THR A 949 32.56 -10.91 -5.86
C THR A 949 33.61 -11.80 -6.53
N GLU A 950 34.74 -11.22 -6.97
CA GLU A 950 35.88 -11.95 -7.54
C GLU A 950 37.05 -11.98 -6.56
N SER A 951 37.89 -13.02 -6.62
CA SER A 951 39.08 -13.15 -5.77
C SER A 951 40.34 -13.43 -6.61
N PRO A 952 40.72 -12.52 -7.53
CA PRO A 952 41.72 -12.79 -8.56
C PRO A 952 43.12 -13.09 -8.00
N GLY A 953 43.43 -12.66 -6.77
CA GLY A 953 44.71 -12.95 -6.11
C GLY A 953 44.86 -14.38 -5.59
N THR A 954 43.77 -15.14 -5.48
CA THR A 954 43.82 -16.53 -5.01
C THR A 954 44.47 -17.39 -6.08
N ALA A 955 45.59 -18.03 -5.76
CA ALA A 955 46.25 -18.96 -6.67
C ALA A 955 45.36 -20.17 -6.98
N ILE A 956 45.46 -20.73 -8.17
CA ILE A 956 44.67 -21.89 -8.61
C ILE A 956 45.60 -23.09 -8.73
N ARG A 957 45.20 -24.23 -8.15
CA ARG A 957 45.89 -25.51 -8.37
C ARG A 957 45.02 -26.46 -9.16
N VAL A 958 45.55 -27.06 -10.21
CA VAL A 958 44.87 -28.09 -11.01
C VAL A 958 45.51 -29.44 -10.70
N GLY A 959 44.79 -30.34 -10.02
CA GLY A 959 45.36 -31.58 -9.52
C GLY A 959 44.51 -32.31 -8.49
N ASN A 960 45.04 -33.40 -7.94
CA ASN A 960 44.34 -34.29 -7.00
C ASN A 960 44.84 -34.16 -5.55
N THR A 961 46.01 -33.55 -5.32
CA THR A 961 46.70 -33.53 -4.01
C THR A 961 47.06 -32.12 -3.54
N ALA A 962 47.71 -32.03 -2.37
CA ALA A 962 48.35 -30.80 -1.90
C ALA A 962 49.69 -30.60 -2.65
N GLY A 963 49.74 -29.62 -3.56
CA GLY A 963 50.93 -29.25 -4.32
C GLY A 963 51.79 -28.16 -3.67
N ALA A 964 52.83 -27.71 -4.39
CA ALA A 964 53.86 -26.78 -3.88
C ALA A 964 53.36 -25.34 -3.62
N ILE A 965 52.28 -24.92 -4.27
CA ILE A 965 51.64 -23.62 -4.01
C ILE A 965 50.60 -23.77 -2.91
N ALA A 966 50.73 -22.93 -1.88
CA ALA A 966 49.76 -22.83 -0.79
C ALA A 966 48.46 -22.15 -1.30
N THR A 967 47.52 -22.98 -1.75
CA THR A 967 46.15 -22.58 -2.10
C THR A 967 45.15 -23.66 -1.70
N ASN A 968 43.95 -23.22 -1.34
CA ASN A 968 42.77 -24.03 -1.10
C ASN A 968 41.85 -24.09 -2.35
N PHE A 969 42.08 -23.29 -3.40
CA PHE A 969 41.30 -23.37 -4.64
C PHE A 969 41.90 -24.44 -5.57
N ILE A 970 41.37 -25.65 -5.46
CA ILE A 970 41.87 -26.85 -6.15
C ILE A 970 40.82 -27.30 -7.18
N VAL A 971 41.22 -27.40 -8.45
CA VAL A 971 40.40 -27.91 -9.55
C VAL A 971 40.82 -29.34 -9.86
N GLN A 972 39.93 -30.31 -9.60
CA GLN A 972 40.23 -31.71 -9.84
C GLN A 972 40.01 -32.11 -11.31
N PRO A 973 40.88 -32.94 -11.90
CA PRO A 973 40.73 -33.44 -13.27
C PRO A 973 39.37 -34.07 -13.57
N GLY A 974 38.77 -34.78 -12.61
CA GLY A 974 37.46 -35.41 -12.75
C GLY A 974 36.29 -34.45 -13.00
N TRP A 975 36.49 -33.13 -12.88
CA TRP A 975 35.45 -32.12 -13.13
C TRP A 975 35.47 -31.55 -14.55
N PHE A 976 36.50 -31.89 -15.35
CA PHE A 976 36.63 -31.36 -16.72
C PHE A 976 37.21 -32.36 -17.73
N ASN A 977 37.58 -33.57 -17.29
CA ASN A 977 38.22 -34.58 -18.11
C ASN A 977 37.31 -35.80 -18.29
N ALA A 978 36.72 -35.94 -19.48
CA ALA A 978 35.82 -37.04 -19.83
C ALA A 978 36.48 -38.44 -19.76
N ALA A 979 37.81 -38.53 -19.90
CA ALA A 979 38.54 -39.78 -19.74
C ALA A 979 38.66 -40.22 -18.26
N VAL A 980 38.54 -39.27 -17.33
CA VAL A 980 38.57 -39.51 -15.88
C VAL A 980 37.15 -39.69 -15.32
N ASN A 981 36.20 -38.89 -15.81
CA ASN A 981 34.80 -38.92 -15.39
C ASN A 981 33.88 -38.93 -16.62
N PRO A 982 33.20 -40.06 -16.92
CA PRO A 982 32.25 -40.16 -18.03
C PRO A 982 31.05 -39.21 -17.95
N GLY A 983 30.78 -38.60 -16.79
CA GLY A 983 29.77 -37.57 -16.61
C GLY A 983 30.12 -36.22 -17.23
N ILE A 984 31.36 -36.05 -17.73
CA ILE A 984 31.79 -34.85 -18.45
C ILE A 984 31.64 -35.09 -19.96
N SER A 985 31.06 -34.14 -20.69
CA SER A 985 30.96 -34.23 -22.16
C SER A 985 32.35 -34.28 -22.80
N SER A 986 32.57 -35.17 -23.77
CA SER A 986 33.81 -35.19 -24.56
C SER A 986 34.01 -33.92 -25.40
N GLY A 987 32.94 -33.14 -25.60
CA GLY A 987 32.97 -31.84 -26.30
C GLY A 987 33.15 -30.63 -25.40
N SER A 988 33.32 -30.80 -24.08
CA SER A 988 33.42 -29.68 -23.15
C SER A 988 34.68 -28.83 -23.38
N LEU A 989 34.55 -27.51 -23.23
CA LEU A 989 35.64 -26.55 -23.40
C LEU A 989 36.01 -25.94 -22.05
N THR A 990 37.17 -26.25 -21.49
CA THR A 990 37.48 -25.85 -20.10
C THR A 990 38.32 -24.58 -20.06
N VAL A 991 37.97 -23.65 -19.18
CA VAL A 991 38.75 -22.43 -18.87
C VAL A 991 39.02 -22.37 -17.38
N ILE A 992 40.28 -22.25 -16.97
CA ILE A 992 40.66 -22.16 -15.55
C ILE A 992 41.29 -20.78 -15.33
N GLY A 993 40.71 -19.99 -14.45
CA GLY A 993 41.04 -18.58 -14.24
C GLY A 993 40.20 -17.62 -15.08
N SER A 994 40.71 -16.40 -15.24
CA SER A 994 40.04 -15.27 -15.90
C SER A 994 41.06 -14.26 -16.45
N ASP A 995 40.57 -13.25 -17.17
CA ASP A 995 41.38 -12.14 -17.69
C ASP A 995 41.94 -11.21 -16.59
N ILE A 996 41.32 -11.19 -15.41
CA ILE A 996 41.75 -10.41 -14.25
C ILE A 996 42.50 -11.24 -13.20
N GLN A 997 42.62 -12.56 -13.39
CA GLN A 997 43.31 -13.45 -12.45
C GLN A 997 44.78 -13.02 -12.29
N THR A 998 45.23 -12.88 -11.05
CA THR A 998 46.62 -12.50 -10.70
C THR A 998 47.33 -13.58 -9.89
N GLY A 999 46.61 -14.43 -9.15
CA GLY A 999 47.18 -15.58 -8.45
C GLY A 999 47.75 -16.59 -9.44
N GLN A 1000 48.91 -17.19 -9.13
CA GLN A 1000 49.56 -18.19 -9.98
C GLN A 1000 48.63 -19.38 -10.26
N ILE A 1001 48.65 -19.90 -11.50
CA ILE A 1001 47.97 -21.15 -11.86
C ILE A 1001 49.02 -22.25 -11.93
N SER A 1002 48.92 -23.27 -11.07
CA SER A 1002 49.79 -24.44 -11.09
C SER A 1002 49.05 -25.70 -11.52
N VAL A 1003 49.71 -26.53 -12.31
CA VAL A 1003 49.18 -27.80 -12.80
C VAL A 1003 50.05 -28.95 -12.29
N GLU A 1004 49.46 -29.88 -11.54
CA GLU A 1004 50.16 -31.06 -11.04
C GLU A 1004 50.54 -32.02 -12.17
N ALA A 1005 51.57 -32.84 -11.94
CA ALA A 1005 51.98 -33.85 -12.90
C ALA A 1005 50.83 -34.83 -13.21
N GLY A 1006 50.51 -34.98 -14.49
CA GLY A 1006 49.44 -35.83 -15.00
C GLY A 1006 48.01 -35.30 -14.85
N ALA A 1007 47.81 -34.11 -14.28
CA ALA A 1007 46.47 -33.54 -14.08
C ALA A 1007 45.71 -33.28 -15.39
N LEU A 1008 46.40 -33.12 -16.53
CA LEU A 1008 45.81 -32.90 -17.86
C LEU A 1008 45.86 -34.15 -18.74
N ASN A 1009 46.33 -35.30 -18.24
CA ASN A 1009 46.37 -36.55 -19.02
C ASN A 1009 44.93 -37.01 -19.36
N GLY A 1010 44.65 -37.24 -20.65
CA GLY A 1010 43.32 -37.59 -21.16
C GLY A 1010 42.34 -36.41 -21.34
N ALA A 1011 42.71 -35.20 -20.90
CA ALA A 1011 41.85 -34.01 -21.05
C ALA A 1011 41.72 -33.58 -22.52
N GLY A 1012 40.57 -32.99 -22.86
CA GLY A 1012 40.27 -32.40 -24.17
C GLY A 1012 40.81 -30.98 -24.31
N THR A 1013 39.93 -29.99 -24.55
CA THR A 1013 40.36 -28.59 -24.69
C THR A 1013 40.39 -27.88 -23.34
N VAL A 1014 41.55 -27.35 -22.94
CA VAL A 1014 41.75 -26.63 -21.68
C VAL A 1014 42.49 -25.32 -21.94
N THR A 1015 41.97 -24.20 -21.44
CA THR A 1015 42.64 -22.91 -21.41
C THR A 1015 42.95 -22.52 -19.98
N LEU A 1016 44.21 -22.21 -19.69
CA LEU A 1016 44.65 -21.62 -18.42
C LEU A 1016 44.79 -20.11 -18.64
N GLN A 1017 43.99 -19.31 -17.93
CA GLN A 1017 43.87 -17.87 -18.14
C GLN A 1017 44.26 -17.11 -16.87
N ASN A 1018 45.40 -16.43 -16.92
CA ASN A 1018 46.03 -15.69 -15.82
C ASN A 1018 46.52 -14.30 -16.30
N GLN A 1019 45.64 -13.51 -16.89
CA GLN A 1019 46.02 -12.28 -17.62
C GLN A 1019 45.99 -11.01 -16.78
N GLY A 1020 45.70 -11.11 -15.48
CA GLY A 1020 45.63 -9.94 -14.60
C GLY A 1020 46.98 -9.26 -14.45
N THR A 1021 46.97 -7.93 -14.38
CA THR A 1021 48.18 -7.12 -14.16
C THR A 1021 48.91 -7.56 -12.90
N GLY A 1022 50.21 -7.88 -13.01
CA GLY A 1022 50.99 -8.41 -11.88
C GLY A 1022 50.79 -9.90 -11.61
N SER A 1023 50.30 -10.65 -12.61
CA SER A 1023 50.07 -12.09 -12.53
C SER A 1023 51.30 -12.89 -12.07
N GLY A 1024 51.06 -13.86 -11.18
CA GLY A 1024 52.02 -14.87 -10.75
C GLY A 1024 52.36 -15.94 -11.80
N GLY A 1025 51.71 -15.91 -12.98
CA GLY A 1025 52.04 -16.76 -14.12
C GLY A 1025 51.44 -18.18 -14.07
N ILE A 1026 51.91 -19.05 -14.95
CA ILE A 1026 51.43 -20.42 -15.12
C ILE A 1026 52.59 -21.40 -14.93
N ASP A 1027 52.45 -22.36 -14.01
CA ASP A 1027 53.43 -23.42 -13.78
C ASP A 1027 52.89 -24.80 -14.18
N LEU A 1028 53.60 -25.50 -15.08
CA LEU A 1028 53.17 -26.75 -15.68
C LEU A 1028 54.00 -27.95 -15.17
N GLY A 1029 53.33 -28.88 -14.47
CA GLY A 1029 53.84 -30.21 -14.16
C GLY A 1029 53.93 -31.12 -15.38
N ALA A 1030 54.71 -32.21 -15.26
CA ALA A 1030 54.88 -33.20 -16.33
C ALA A 1030 53.55 -33.85 -16.77
N GLN A 1031 53.23 -33.81 -18.06
CA GLN A 1031 52.09 -34.47 -18.72
C GLN A 1031 52.60 -35.51 -19.71
N THR A 1032 52.96 -36.70 -19.21
CA THR A 1032 53.76 -37.69 -19.95
C THR A 1032 52.95 -38.71 -20.75
N GLN A 1033 51.65 -38.87 -20.47
CA GLN A 1033 50.81 -39.83 -21.19
C GLN A 1033 50.49 -39.32 -22.61
N ALA A 1034 50.35 -40.24 -23.57
CA ALA A 1034 49.94 -39.90 -24.92
C ALA A 1034 48.51 -39.34 -24.91
N ASN A 1035 48.37 -38.05 -25.19
CA ASN A 1035 47.09 -37.37 -25.19
C ASN A 1035 46.83 -36.63 -26.51
N PRO A 1036 46.44 -37.35 -27.57
CA PRO A 1036 46.20 -36.76 -28.90
C PRO A 1036 44.95 -35.87 -28.96
N ALA A 1037 44.20 -35.72 -27.87
CA ALA A 1037 43.01 -34.87 -27.77
C ALA A 1037 43.25 -33.55 -27.02
N LEU A 1038 44.42 -33.37 -26.39
CA LEU A 1038 44.70 -32.18 -25.56
C LEU A 1038 45.03 -30.96 -26.40
N ASN A 1039 44.10 -30.01 -26.42
CA ASN A 1039 44.30 -28.66 -26.95
C ASN A 1039 44.50 -27.71 -25.78
N LEU A 1040 45.75 -27.32 -25.51
CA LEU A 1040 46.13 -26.50 -24.36
C LEU A 1040 46.31 -25.04 -24.78
N GLY A 1041 45.46 -24.15 -24.26
CA GLY A 1041 45.62 -22.70 -24.33
C GLY A 1041 46.26 -22.16 -23.05
N LEU A 1042 47.27 -21.30 -23.19
CA LEU A 1042 47.94 -20.60 -22.10
C LEU A 1042 47.80 -19.11 -22.37
N ALA A 1043 47.10 -18.38 -21.51
CA ALA A 1043 46.92 -16.95 -21.61
C ALA A 1043 47.38 -16.31 -20.30
N THR A 1044 48.43 -15.49 -20.30
CA THR A 1044 49.05 -14.99 -19.05
C THR A 1044 49.67 -13.61 -19.18
N ALA A 1045 49.67 -12.84 -18.09
CA ALA A 1045 50.50 -11.65 -17.95
C ALA A 1045 51.80 -11.92 -17.15
N GLY A 1046 51.90 -13.07 -16.47
CA GLY A 1046 53.10 -13.53 -15.78
C GLY A 1046 53.84 -14.65 -16.52
N ASN A 1047 54.95 -15.12 -15.93
CA ASN A 1047 55.83 -16.13 -16.53
C ASN A 1047 55.15 -17.50 -16.73
N ILE A 1048 55.56 -18.25 -17.77
CA ILE A 1048 55.20 -19.65 -17.96
C ILE A 1048 56.41 -20.54 -17.66
N THR A 1049 56.27 -21.46 -16.70
CA THR A 1049 57.30 -22.42 -16.29
C THR A 1049 56.86 -23.86 -16.50
N GLN A 1050 57.84 -24.77 -16.62
CA GLN A 1050 57.63 -26.20 -16.83
C GLN A 1050 58.58 -27.00 -15.94
N SER A 1051 58.08 -28.04 -15.28
CA SER A 1051 58.87 -28.92 -14.39
C SER A 1051 59.08 -30.35 -14.92
N GLY A 1052 58.49 -30.70 -16.06
CA GLY A 1052 58.74 -31.97 -16.77
C GLY A 1052 57.97 -32.08 -18.10
N PRO A 1053 58.11 -33.16 -18.89
CA PRO A 1053 57.67 -33.24 -20.29
C PRO A 1053 56.18 -32.96 -20.53
N LEU A 1054 55.84 -32.30 -21.63
CA LEU A 1054 54.46 -32.06 -22.11
C LEU A 1054 54.15 -32.90 -23.35
N ASN A 1055 53.01 -33.60 -23.34
CA ASN A 1055 52.51 -34.36 -24.49
C ASN A 1055 51.12 -33.85 -24.87
N VAL A 1056 51.05 -32.98 -25.90
CA VAL A 1056 49.82 -32.25 -26.28
C VAL A 1056 49.61 -32.27 -27.80
N ALA A 1057 48.34 -32.29 -28.21
CA ALA A 1057 47.95 -32.26 -29.61
C ALA A 1057 48.08 -30.85 -30.22
N SER A 1058 47.63 -29.84 -29.48
CA SER A 1058 47.93 -28.45 -29.83
C SER A 1058 48.26 -27.62 -28.61
N LEU A 1059 49.23 -26.72 -28.76
CA LEU A 1059 49.62 -25.72 -27.76
C LEU A 1059 49.38 -24.33 -28.33
N LYS A 1060 48.66 -23.48 -27.60
CA LYS A 1060 48.44 -22.07 -27.92
C LYS A 1060 48.95 -21.22 -26.78
N VAL A 1061 49.84 -20.27 -27.04
CA VAL A 1061 50.44 -19.41 -26.01
C VAL A 1061 50.20 -17.93 -26.33
N ILE A 1062 49.61 -17.22 -25.37
CA ILE A 1062 49.37 -15.79 -25.36
C ILE A 1062 49.99 -15.26 -24.06
N ALA A 1063 51.08 -14.52 -24.18
CA ALA A 1063 51.76 -13.96 -23.01
C ALA A 1063 51.96 -12.46 -23.20
N ALA A 1064 51.95 -11.70 -22.11
CA ALA A 1064 52.31 -10.29 -22.14
C ALA A 1064 53.77 -10.10 -22.62
N PRO A 1065 54.14 -8.95 -23.20
CA PRO A 1065 55.49 -8.73 -23.77
C PRO A 1065 56.65 -8.94 -22.80
N ASP A 1066 56.40 -8.74 -21.51
CA ASP A 1066 57.34 -8.88 -20.39
C ASP A 1066 57.34 -10.26 -19.73
N ALA A 1067 56.39 -11.14 -20.08
CA ALA A 1067 56.32 -12.51 -19.56
C ALA A 1067 57.37 -13.42 -20.23
N THR A 1068 58.09 -14.20 -19.43
CA THR A 1068 59.02 -15.22 -19.94
C THR A 1068 58.32 -16.56 -20.13
N VAL A 1069 58.50 -17.19 -21.29
CA VAL A 1069 57.93 -18.52 -21.61
C VAL A 1069 59.05 -19.56 -21.69
N THR A 1070 59.09 -20.45 -20.71
CA THR A 1070 60.12 -21.51 -20.58
C THR A 1070 59.47 -22.90 -20.66
N LEU A 1071 59.43 -23.47 -21.87
CA LEU A 1071 58.87 -24.80 -22.17
C LEU A 1071 59.93 -25.69 -22.84
N ASN A 1072 61.09 -25.81 -22.20
CA ASN A 1072 62.33 -26.31 -22.79
C ASN A 1072 62.67 -27.77 -22.43
N ASP A 1073 61.72 -28.53 -21.87
CA ASP A 1073 61.98 -29.94 -21.54
C ASP A 1073 62.25 -30.79 -22.81
N PRO A 1074 63.37 -31.55 -22.85
CA PRO A 1074 63.73 -32.40 -23.98
C PRO A 1074 62.69 -33.45 -24.37
N GLY A 1075 61.85 -33.88 -23.42
CA GLY A 1075 60.81 -34.88 -23.59
C GLY A 1075 59.48 -34.34 -24.14
N ASN A 1076 59.39 -33.04 -24.45
CA ASN A 1076 58.18 -32.43 -25.02
C ASN A 1076 57.79 -33.08 -26.36
N LYS A 1077 56.52 -33.49 -26.47
CA LYS A 1077 55.86 -34.01 -27.67
C LYS A 1077 54.67 -33.11 -28.00
N ILE A 1078 54.91 -32.09 -28.82
CA ILE A 1078 53.91 -31.08 -29.20
C ILE A 1078 53.61 -31.24 -30.69
N ALA A 1079 52.40 -31.68 -31.05
CA ALA A 1079 52.09 -31.95 -32.45
C ALA A 1079 51.86 -30.67 -33.27
N SER A 1080 51.30 -29.61 -32.67
CA SER A 1080 51.14 -28.28 -33.28
C SER A 1080 51.28 -27.19 -32.22
N ALA A 1081 51.95 -26.07 -32.52
CA ALA A 1081 52.11 -24.95 -31.60
C ALA A 1081 51.82 -23.61 -32.29
N ILE A 1082 51.13 -22.71 -31.58
CA ILE A 1082 50.85 -21.34 -31.99
C ILE A 1082 51.24 -20.42 -30.84
N TYR A 1083 52.03 -19.38 -31.09
CA TYR A 1083 52.45 -18.41 -30.09
C TYR A 1083 52.44 -16.99 -30.66
N ASP A 1084 52.17 -15.99 -29.82
CA ASP A 1084 52.27 -14.58 -30.18
C ASP A 1084 53.74 -14.13 -30.28
N ASN A 1085 54.08 -13.38 -31.33
CA ASN A 1085 55.43 -12.86 -31.62
C ASN A 1085 55.80 -11.62 -30.77
N SER A 1086 54.87 -11.10 -29.97
CA SER A 1086 55.11 -9.99 -29.03
C SER A 1086 55.97 -10.38 -27.81
N VAL A 1087 56.22 -11.68 -27.62
CA VAL A 1087 57.03 -12.27 -26.55
C VAL A 1087 58.49 -12.44 -27.01
N LEU A 1088 59.47 -12.14 -26.14
CA LEU A 1088 60.89 -12.42 -26.37
C LEU A 1088 61.12 -13.92 -26.64
N ALA A 1089 61.27 -14.31 -27.91
CA ALA A 1089 61.61 -15.65 -28.43
C ALA A 1089 61.37 -16.81 -27.43
N PRO A 1090 60.15 -17.37 -27.33
CA PRO A 1090 59.82 -18.37 -26.33
C PRO A 1090 60.76 -19.58 -26.44
N LYS A 1091 61.35 -20.01 -25.31
CA LYS A 1091 62.24 -21.19 -25.28
C LYS A 1091 61.39 -22.45 -25.21
N ILE A 1092 60.86 -22.85 -26.36
CA ILE A 1092 60.20 -24.15 -26.55
C ILE A 1092 61.23 -25.10 -27.15
N ASN A 1093 61.39 -26.30 -26.58
CA ASN A 1093 62.43 -27.24 -27.01
C ASN A 1093 62.39 -27.52 -28.53
N ALA A 1094 63.58 -27.68 -29.12
CA ALA A 1094 63.92 -27.56 -30.54
C ALA A 1094 63.32 -28.64 -31.48
N GLN A 1095 62.00 -28.77 -31.55
CA GLN A 1095 61.34 -29.26 -32.76
C GLN A 1095 61.10 -28.08 -33.70
N ALA A 1096 61.40 -28.28 -34.99
CA ALA A 1096 60.93 -27.37 -36.04
C ALA A 1096 59.40 -27.47 -36.11
N LEU A 1097 58.73 -26.77 -35.19
CA LEU A 1097 57.28 -26.72 -35.12
C LEU A 1097 56.78 -25.95 -36.35
N PRO A 1098 55.86 -26.51 -37.15
CA PRO A 1098 55.28 -25.75 -38.25
C PRO A 1098 54.55 -24.52 -37.70
N GLN A 1099 55.05 -23.33 -38.03
CA GLN A 1099 54.35 -22.08 -37.75
C GLN A 1099 53.10 -22.02 -38.64
N SER A 1100 51.92 -22.04 -38.02
CA SER A 1100 50.67 -21.70 -38.70
C SER A 1100 50.66 -20.21 -39.05
N THR A 1101 50.46 -19.88 -40.33
CA THR A 1101 50.43 -18.50 -40.87
C THR A 1101 49.03 -17.85 -40.86
N THR A 1102 48.04 -18.50 -40.25
CA THR A 1102 46.65 -18.00 -40.18
C THR A 1102 46.19 -17.80 -38.75
N GLN A 1103 45.36 -16.76 -38.54
CA GLN A 1103 44.72 -16.39 -37.26
C GLN A 1103 44.22 -17.62 -36.49
N ALA A 1104 44.41 -17.59 -35.17
CA ALA A 1104 43.83 -18.57 -34.25
C ALA A 1104 42.88 -17.84 -33.28
N GLU A 1105 41.98 -18.58 -32.64
CA GLU A 1105 41.17 -18.12 -31.51
C GLU A 1105 41.35 -19.11 -30.34
N ALA A 1106 41.41 -18.60 -29.12
CA ALA A 1106 41.41 -19.35 -27.87
C ALA A 1106 40.19 -18.92 -27.06
N ILE A 1107 39.73 -19.79 -26.20
CA ILE A 1107 38.50 -19.58 -25.46
C ILE A 1107 38.86 -19.06 -24.07
N GLY A 1108 38.37 -17.88 -23.72
CA GLY A 1108 38.60 -17.24 -22.42
C GLY A 1108 37.32 -16.82 -21.73
N TYR A 1109 37.46 -16.16 -20.59
CA TYR A 1109 36.41 -15.52 -19.83
C TYR A 1109 36.85 -14.15 -19.29
N SER A 1110 35.89 -13.25 -19.15
CA SER A 1110 36.02 -11.91 -18.60
C SER A 1110 34.98 -11.62 -17.53
N VAL A 1111 35.22 -10.56 -16.77
CA VAL A 1111 34.20 -9.90 -15.93
C VAL A 1111 33.69 -8.66 -16.66
N ASN A 1112 32.37 -8.50 -16.70
CA ASN A 1112 31.76 -7.28 -17.22
C ASN A 1112 31.95 -6.13 -16.22
N ALA A 1113 32.99 -5.29 -16.42
CA ALA A 1113 33.29 -4.16 -15.53
C ALA A 1113 32.34 -2.95 -15.72
N ASP A 1114 31.55 -2.92 -16.80
CA ASP A 1114 30.80 -1.73 -17.22
C ASP A 1114 29.40 -1.59 -16.58
N THR A 1115 28.93 -2.59 -15.83
CA THR A 1115 27.63 -2.51 -15.12
C THR A 1115 27.70 -3.24 -13.76
N PRO A 1116 27.92 -2.52 -12.64
CA PRO A 1116 28.00 -3.09 -11.29
C PRO A 1116 26.77 -3.93 -10.89
N GLU A 1117 25.60 -3.60 -11.45
CA GLU A 1117 24.32 -4.23 -11.09
C GLU A 1117 24.09 -5.61 -11.73
N ASN A 1118 24.87 -5.99 -12.75
CA ASN A 1118 24.61 -7.22 -13.51
C ASN A 1118 25.58 -8.37 -13.24
N SER A 1119 26.78 -8.14 -12.69
CA SER A 1119 27.75 -9.18 -12.26
C SER A 1119 27.75 -10.47 -13.12
N THR A 1120 27.68 -10.33 -14.44
CA THR A 1120 27.61 -11.46 -15.38
C THR A 1120 29.01 -11.78 -15.86
N PHE A 1121 29.38 -13.07 -15.82
CA PHE A 1121 30.62 -13.53 -16.41
C PHE A 1121 30.47 -13.62 -17.93
N ARG A 1122 31.41 -13.07 -18.70
CA ARG A 1122 31.32 -13.07 -20.16
C ARG A 1122 32.33 -14.04 -20.77
N PRO A 1123 31.94 -14.93 -21.67
CA PRO A 1123 32.92 -15.67 -22.47
C PRO A 1123 33.68 -14.71 -23.38
N LEU A 1124 34.96 -14.97 -23.58
CA LEU A 1124 35.82 -14.24 -24.51
C LEU A 1124 36.29 -15.18 -25.62
N SER A 1125 36.40 -14.64 -26.83
CA SER A 1125 37.36 -15.13 -27.82
C SER A 1125 38.65 -14.35 -27.61
N ILE A 1126 39.73 -15.05 -27.27
CA ILE A 1126 41.07 -14.47 -27.20
C ILE A 1126 41.68 -14.61 -28.60
N ASN A 1127 41.75 -13.49 -29.31
CA ASN A 1127 42.16 -13.43 -30.72
C ASN A 1127 43.69 -13.32 -30.87
N PHE A 1128 44.22 -13.98 -31.90
CA PHE A 1128 45.65 -14.02 -32.22
C PHE A 1128 45.90 -13.14 -33.46
N THR A 1129 46.72 -12.10 -33.35
CA THR A 1129 47.08 -11.27 -34.52
C THR A 1129 48.57 -11.39 -34.82
N PHE A 1130 48.91 -12.03 -35.92
CA PHE A 1130 50.29 -12.09 -36.42
C PHE A 1130 50.62 -10.78 -37.16
N SER A 1131 51.55 -9.97 -36.64
CA SER A 1131 52.19 -8.93 -37.46
C SER A 1131 53.48 -9.49 -38.07
N ALA A 1132 53.44 -9.82 -39.37
CA ALA A 1132 54.67 -10.04 -40.13
C ALA A 1132 55.23 -8.66 -40.55
N ASN A 1133 56.44 -8.33 -40.08
CA ASN A 1133 57.32 -7.23 -40.51
C ASN A 1133 56.89 -5.77 -40.25
N GLU A 1134 57.53 -5.10 -39.28
CA GLU A 1134 58.61 -4.10 -39.49
C GLU A 1134 58.87 -3.29 -38.19
N GLY A 1135 60.14 -2.99 -37.91
CA GLY A 1135 60.60 -2.37 -36.67
C GLY A 1135 60.03 -0.97 -36.43
N ARG A 1136 59.00 -0.88 -35.57
CA ARG A 1136 58.63 0.35 -34.88
C ARG A 1136 58.89 0.23 -33.39
N ILE A 1137 59.57 1.24 -32.87
CA ILE A 1137 59.83 1.46 -31.45
C ILE A 1137 58.49 1.47 -30.71
N TYR A 1138 58.40 0.70 -29.63
CA TYR A 1138 57.28 0.74 -28.70
C TYR A 1138 57.20 2.13 -28.08
N VAL A 1139 56.11 2.84 -28.34
CA VAL A 1139 55.75 4.10 -27.68
C VAL A 1139 54.56 3.81 -26.76
N PRO A 1140 54.64 4.12 -25.44
CA PRO A 1140 53.55 3.91 -24.50
C PRO A 1140 52.24 4.58 -24.96
N PRO A 1141 51.07 4.15 -24.45
CA PRO A 1141 49.75 4.63 -24.88
C PRO A 1141 49.58 6.17 -24.85
N GLU A 1142 50.38 6.83 -24.02
CA GLU A 1142 50.35 8.28 -23.78
C GLU A 1142 51.10 9.13 -24.83
N ASP A 1143 51.90 8.54 -25.73
CA ASP A 1143 52.76 9.28 -26.67
C ASP A 1143 52.52 8.96 -28.18
N ARG A 1144 51.36 8.38 -28.55
CA ARG A 1144 51.04 8.20 -29.98
C ARG A 1144 50.63 9.53 -30.65
N PRO A 1145 51.06 9.82 -31.89
CA PRO A 1145 50.56 10.99 -32.61
C PRO A 1145 49.07 10.80 -32.92
N LYS A 1146 48.23 11.71 -32.42
CA LYS A 1146 46.81 11.78 -32.76
C LYS A 1146 46.65 12.05 -34.25
N LEU A 1147 46.07 11.10 -34.99
CA LEU A 1147 45.56 11.38 -36.33
C LEU A 1147 44.34 12.31 -36.19
N PRO A 1148 44.23 13.36 -37.01
CA PRO A 1148 43.04 14.19 -37.05
C PRO A 1148 41.93 13.35 -37.68
N PHE A 1149 40.70 13.47 -37.16
CA PHE A 1149 39.47 12.80 -37.59
C PHE A 1149 39.17 11.42 -36.98
N GLU A 1150 39.09 11.36 -35.64
CA GLU A 1150 38.14 10.50 -34.95
C GLU A 1150 37.34 11.37 -33.97
N SER A 1151 36.16 11.83 -34.39
CA SER A 1151 35.12 12.34 -33.49
C SER A 1151 34.00 11.31 -33.41
N VAL A 1152 33.80 10.80 -32.21
CA VAL A 1152 32.87 9.75 -31.78
C VAL A 1152 31.43 10.26 -31.73
N ASP A 1153 30.88 10.80 -32.83
CA ASP A 1153 29.53 11.39 -32.80
C ASP A 1153 28.64 11.12 -34.03
N ALA A 1154 28.99 10.21 -34.94
CA ALA A 1154 28.24 10.02 -36.19
C ALA A 1154 27.69 8.60 -36.47
N LEU A 1155 27.71 7.69 -35.49
CA LEU A 1155 27.21 6.31 -35.68
C LEU A 1155 26.20 5.82 -34.63
N ASN A 1156 25.65 6.73 -33.83
CA ASN A 1156 24.57 6.45 -32.86
C ASN A 1156 23.16 6.84 -33.34
N GLU A 1157 23.00 7.31 -34.58
CA GLU A 1157 21.68 7.42 -35.20
C GLU A 1157 21.51 6.28 -36.21
N LEU A 1158 20.43 5.50 -36.03
CA LEU A 1158 19.95 4.38 -36.86
C LEU A 1158 20.30 2.97 -36.37
N ARG A 1159 19.71 2.56 -35.23
CA ARG A 1159 18.82 1.35 -35.16
C ARG A 1159 18.12 1.24 -33.79
N THR A 1160 16.83 1.57 -33.87
CA THR A 1160 15.64 1.17 -33.10
C THR A 1160 15.70 0.00 -32.09
N ASP A 1161 14.98 0.24 -30.99
CA ASP A 1161 14.09 -0.64 -30.20
C ASP A 1161 14.56 -1.29 -28.87
N VAL A 1162 13.93 -0.77 -27.78
CA VAL A 1162 13.27 -1.49 -26.66
C VAL A 1162 14.03 -1.69 -25.31
N TYR A 1163 13.43 -1.10 -24.25
CA TYR A 1163 13.56 -1.24 -22.77
C TYR A 1163 14.87 -0.87 -22.06
N LEU A 1164 14.86 0.25 -21.32
CA LEU A 1164 15.72 0.52 -20.16
C LEU A 1164 14.88 1.11 -19.00
N HIS A 1165 14.62 0.27 -18.00
CA HIS A 1165 14.27 0.68 -16.64
C HIS A 1165 15.53 1.21 -15.93
N GLY A 1166 15.42 2.28 -15.13
CA GLY A 1166 16.42 2.53 -14.08
C GLY A 1166 16.83 3.97 -13.71
N GLN A 1167 16.15 5.06 -14.13
CA GLN A 1167 16.64 6.42 -13.83
C GLN A 1167 15.70 7.39 -13.07
N PHE A 1168 14.67 6.91 -12.37
CA PHE A 1168 13.80 7.79 -11.58
C PHE A 1168 14.08 7.84 -10.06
N SER A 1169 15.25 7.42 -9.59
CA SER A 1169 15.57 7.41 -8.14
C SER A 1169 16.49 8.54 -7.65
N ARG A 1170 16.74 9.61 -8.44
CA ARG A 1170 17.50 10.79 -7.98
C ARG A 1170 16.86 12.11 -8.45
N PRO A 1171 16.55 13.08 -7.57
CA PRO A 1171 16.12 14.39 -8.01
C PRO A 1171 17.32 15.09 -8.68
N GLN A 1172 17.16 15.44 -9.96
CA GLN A 1172 18.16 16.22 -10.71
C GLN A 1172 17.66 17.65 -10.89
N LEU A 1173 18.54 18.62 -10.63
CA LEU A 1173 18.27 20.02 -10.98
C LEU A 1173 18.83 20.25 -12.38
N CYS A 1174 17.95 20.54 -13.33
CA CYS A 1174 18.32 20.81 -14.71
C CYS A 1174 18.01 22.27 -15.04
N THR A 1175 18.99 23.00 -15.59
CA THR A 1175 18.80 24.38 -16.03
C THR A 1175 18.64 24.47 -17.55
N PRO A 1176 17.82 25.41 -18.07
CA PRO A 1176 17.70 25.62 -19.51
C PRO A 1176 18.99 26.24 -20.08
N THR A 1177 19.33 25.87 -21.32
CA THR A 1177 20.50 26.41 -22.01
C THR A 1177 20.35 27.92 -22.19
N ASN A 1178 21.20 28.72 -21.52
CA ASN A 1178 21.32 30.14 -21.82
C ASN A 1178 21.96 30.29 -23.20
N THR A 1179 21.20 30.72 -24.20
CA THR A 1179 21.73 31.37 -25.41
C THR A 1179 22.34 32.72 -25.01
N ALA A 1180 23.53 32.70 -24.40
CA ALA A 1180 24.40 33.86 -24.35
C ALA A 1180 25.16 33.94 -25.69
N GLY A 1181 24.42 34.20 -26.76
CA GLY A 1181 24.95 34.76 -27.99
C GLY A 1181 24.81 36.28 -27.88
N THR A 1182 25.94 36.97 -27.76
CA THR A 1182 26.06 38.42 -27.88
C THR A 1182 25.31 38.93 -29.13
N PRO A 1183 24.34 39.85 -29.01
CA PRO A 1183 23.82 40.55 -30.17
C PRO A 1183 24.84 41.62 -30.56
N THR A 1184 25.48 41.40 -31.70
CA THR A 1184 25.99 42.51 -32.50
C THR A 1184 24.81 43.28 -33.07
N SER A 1185 25.00 44.58 -33.14
CA SER A 1185 24.05 45.61 -33.55
C SER A 1185 23.34 45.35 -34.87
N ASP A 1186 22.12 45.87 -34.95
CA ASP A 1186 21.30 46.13 -36.14
C ASP A 1186 20.61 44.92 -36.77
N VAL A 1187 19.30 44.79 -36.48
CA VAL A 1187 18.17 44.77 -37.44
C VAL A 1187 16.86 44.73 -36.64
N ALA A 1188 15.88 45.49 -37.11
CA ALA A 1188 14.61 45.79 -36.47
C ALA A 1188 13.60 44.62 -36.40
N GLU A 1189 12.76 44.67 -35.35
CA GLU A 1189 11.49 43.98 -35.12
C GLU A 1189 11.44 42.45 -35.26
N VAL A 1190 11.67 41.76 -34.13
CA VAL A 1190 11.16 40.41 -33.89
C VAL A 1190 10.07 40.50 -32.82
N ASP A 1191 8.83 40.12 -33.17
CA ASP A 1191 7.68 40.09 -32.27
C ASP A 1191 7.95 39.13 -31.09
N PRO A 1192 7.94 39.59 -29.83
CA PRO A 1192 8.22 38.75 -28.66
C PRO A 1192 7.29 37.55 -28.52
N LEU A 1193 6.07 37.60 -29.08
CA LEU A 1193 5.17 36.43 -29.11
C LEU A 1193 5.73 35.31 -30.00
N SER A 1194 6.37 35.64 -31.12
CA SER A 1194 6.96 34.62 -32.01
C SER A 1194 8.15 33.88 -31.38
N LEU A 1195 8.90 34.54 -30.50
CA LEU A 1195 9.97 33.93 -29.70
C LEU A 1195 9.42 33.00 -28.61
N GLU A 1196 8.34 33.37 -27.93
CA GLU A 1196 7.68 32.52 -26.92
C GLU A 1196 6.98 31.30 -27.55
N TRP A 1197 6.33 31.47 -28.70
CA TRP A 1197 5.73 30.35 -29.44
C TRP A 1197 6.76 29.34 -29.96
N THR A 1198 8.00 29.77 -30.21
CA THR A 1198 9.09 28.88 -30.59
C THR A 1198 9.61 28.05 -29.40
N LYS A 1199 9.52 28.57 -28.18
CA LYS A 1199 9.83 27.83 -26.94
C LYS A 1199 8.80 26.74 -26.63
N VAL A 1200 7.51 27.01 -26.90
CA VAL A 1200 6.42 26.05 -26.66
C VAL A 1200 6.48 24.86 -27.63
N ARG A 1201 6.90 25.06 -28.90
CA ARG A 1201 6.93 23.97 -29.90
C ARG A 1201 8.14 23.05 -29.84
N ARG A 1202 9.24 23.45 -29.17
CA ARG A 1202 10.49 22.65 -29.16
C ARG A 1202 10.69 21.80 -27.91
N GLY A 1203 9.79 21.89 -26.92
CA GLY A 1203 9.96 21.23 -25.63
C GLY A 1203 11.14 21.80 -24.84
N ALA A 1204 11.12 21.67 -23.51
CA ALA A 1204 12.25 22.09 -22.68
C ALA A 1204 13.47 21.21 -22.98
N GLN A 1205 14.44 21.73 -23.73
CA GLN A 1205 15.75 21.09 -23.92
C GLN A 1205 16.60 21.38 -22.68
N LEU A 1206 16.50 20.50 -21.69
CA LEU A 1206 17.30 20.50 -20.47
C LEU A 1206 18.61 19.77 -20.77
N THR A 1207 19.70 20.51 -20.99
CA THR A 1207 20.97 19.92 -21.45
C THR A 1207 22.05 19.81 -20.38
N ASN A 1208 21.89 20.49 -19.24
CA ASN A 1208 22.82 20.39 -18.11
C ASN A 1208 22.08 20.01 -16.83
N CYS A 1209 22.04 18.71 -16.55
CA CYS A 1209 21.59 18.18 -15.26
C CYS A 1209 22.81 17.78 -14.43
N SER A 1210 23.06 18.52 -13.35
CA SER A 1210 24.16 18.26 -12.43
C SER A 1210 23.70 17.32 -11.31
N GLY A 1211 24.44 16.25 -11.06
CA GLY A 1211 24.22 15.40 -9.88
C GLY A 1211 24.80 16.08 -8.64
N VAL A 1212 23.95 16.38 -7.66
CA VAL A 1212 24.40 16.90 -6.36
C VAL A 1212 25.08 15.76 -5.59
N GLN A 1213 26.39 15.85 -5.37
CA GLN A 1213 27.08 15.00 -4.39
C GLN A 1213 26.67 15.42 -2.98
N ALA A 1214 26.39 14.43 -2.14
CA ALA A 1214 25.93 14.62 -0.77
C ALA A 1214 27.06 15.12 0.14
N GLU A 1215 27.22 16.44 0.23
CA GLU A 1215 27.71 17.12 1.43
C GLU A 1215 26.79 18.31 1.71
N GLY A 1216 25.93 18.15 2.72
CA GLY A 1216 24.83 19.07 2.99
C GLY A 1216 25.29 20.41 3.58
N SER A 1217 24.86 21.52 2.94
CA SER A 1217 24.60 22.79 3.62
C SER A 1217 23.56 23.62 2.84
N CYS A 1218 22.72 24.37 3.57
CA CYS A 1218 21.64 25.20 3.01
C CYS A 1218 22.11 26.37 2.14
N SER A 1219 23.42 26.66 2.04
CA SER A 1219 23.93 27.70 1.14
C SER A 1219 24.11 27.23 -0.31
N ALA A 1220 23.91 25.94 -0.58
CA ALA A 1220 23.98 25.35 -1.92
C ALA A 1220 22.61 25.21 -2.61
N PHE A 1221 21.52 25.52 -1.89
CA PHE A 1221 20.17 25.69 -2.44
C PHE A 1221 19.90 27.18 -2.61
#